data_AF-A0A7Y4XN58-F1
#
_entry.id   AF-A0A7Y4XN58-F1
#
_cell.length_a   1.000
_cell.length_b   1.000
_cell.length_c   1.000
_cell.angle_alpha   90.00
_cell.angle_beta   90.00
_cell.angle_gamma   90.00
#
_symmetry.space_group_name_H-M   'P 1'
#
loop_
_entity.id
_entity.type
_entity.pdbx_description
1 polymer ?
#
loop_
_entity_poly.entity_id
_entity_poly.type
_entity_poly.pdbx_seq_one_letter_code
_entity_poly.pdbx_strand_id
1 'polypeptide(L)'
;MKLSRLKRSLLVFSSLALALLPPQISDACWGGDEETEPYTIVFGRNFFAPKQPKKFELFSDVLFNFDENAKDDHQKNVIEWQSFLPGVSEETARRLVYDASSQELAALHKNLSDKNYPDEITKALSTVDWQNVLSYLIFVRKCQPYVNEFDDWAGCFEKGDVFNTLFQEGEAIAEHATTDFMKVRIGYQLCRLAHYMNEFGRCSGYYNKYVSPLTPQSIIYYWAMAHYAAALKAEGRFPESQFHYAQVYRHCSSKRISTFHSLYYDDIDSALTLCKDPADKISLYALNNLENGSNSIQNLQSIYELDPRSPELEVLLYREIYKEEMGDHWSETSDSSNNIKWLLTFTEKAIANDQMYRPYIWHLSAGYLAFLNKSFDKAREHYSLVKATPGTNVTFLKQYVTLLEVLLKAAEVKSINEPFEESLHRYLAAMAAVQEGSELYETSSRISQYTYQLLYSAYMKQGDVVKAELVAPHFFDPYSSVPKSIFLHPDTASVMGLIRFIDRPDLSNFEKFLLAKLPYKKPDLLELQGKLLFRMGNLKEAISFFDQSGLAHGASGDPFGTHINDCVTCEEDHEYVTSKDLAMKMLDYEKRATNEPGKATDYYFLLGNAWYNCTLYGPTWQHLAYTRPIGAFGSTEDFFEGFWKDGKLDTAGIAIAIMDNQTYTYNDTPEKLPGYFYDCTKASEYYRKAMKASKDIEFKAKCTFMLAKCEENERYLKRALPGTALGSHTYYGKLYSEYGKTKFYAEVIQECSYVRNYKELREVN
;
A
#
# COMPACT_ATOMS: atom_id res chain seq x y z
N MET A 1 32.21 -37.28 19.00
CA MET A 1 32.62 -36.15 19.87
C MET A 1 33.37 -34.99 19.17
N LYS A 2 34.00 -35.19 17.99
CA LYS A 2 34.66 -34.08 17.25
C LYS A 2 33.70 -33.24 16.38
N LEU A 3 32.62 -33.81 15.83
CA LEU A 3 31.65 -33.08 15.01
C LEU A 3 30.77 -32.07 15.79
N SER A 4 30.52 -32.30 17.08
CA SER A 4 29.67 -31.42 17.89
C SER A 4 30.39 -30.16 18.39
N ARG A 5 31.72 -30.19 18.48
CA ARG A 5 32.54 -29.02 18.82
C ARG A 5 32.67 -28.06 17.63
N LEU A 6 32.85 -28.59 16.41
CA LEU A 6 32.95 -27.76 15.20
C LEU A 6 31.65 -26.98 14.92
N LYS A 7 30.48 -27.60 15.13
CA LYS A 7 29.18 -26.93 14.99
C LYS A 7 28.95 -25.84 16.03
N ARG A 8 29.41 -26.02 17.28
CA ARG A 8 29.32 -24.99 18.33
C ARG A 8 30.30 -23.83 18.09
N SER A 9 31.50 -24.11 17.57
CA SER A 9 32.45 -23.07 17.19
C SER A 9 31.97 -22.23 16.00
N LEU A 10 31.36 -22.86 14.98
CA LEU A 10 30.75 -22.16 13.85
C LEU A 10 29.56 -21.29 14.26
N LEU A 11 28.71 -21.77 15.17
CA LEU A 11 27.57 -21.00 15.71
C LEU A 11 28.00 -19.77 16.53
N VAL A 12 29.12 -19.87 17.27
CA VAL A 12 29.67 -18.74 18.06
C VAL A 12 30.39 -17.74 17.16
N PHE A 13 31.09 -18.19 16.10
CA PHE A 13 31.71 -17.28 15.13
C PHE A 13 30.70 -16.57 14.22
N SER A 14 29.61 -17.25 13.83
CA SER A 14 28.53 -16.61 13.05
C SER A 14 27.76 -15.58 13.88
N SER A 15 27.58 -15.81 15.19
CA SER A 15 26.92 -14.83 16.07
C SER A 15 27.82 -13.65 16.46
N LEU A 16 29.14 -13.83 16.56
CA LEU A 16 30.08 -12.69 16.72
C LEU A 16 30.24 -11.86 15.44
N ALA A 17 30.17 -12.47 14.26
CA ALA A 17 30.24 -11.75 12.98
C ALA A 17 28.98 -10.90 12.71
N LEU A 18 27.81 -11.34 13.20
CA LEU A 18 26.56 -10.58 13.15
C LEU A 18 26.52 -9.40 14.16
N ALA A 19 27.33 -9.45 15.22
CA ALA A 19 27.43 -8.36 16.21
C ALA A 19 28.47 -7.27 15.85
N LEU A 20 29.30 -7.49 14.81
CA LEU A 20 30.29 -6.54 14.29
C LEU A 20 29.86 -5.86 12.99
N LEU A 21 28.69 -6.22 12.44
CA LEU A 21 28.06 -5.44 11.39
C LEU A 21 27.38 -4.24 12.06
N PRO A 22 27.66 -3.00 11.62
CA PRO A 22 26.88 -1.85 12.09
C PRO A 22 25.41 -2.16 11.80
N PRO A 23 24.49 -1.95 12.76
CA PRO A 23 23.08 -2.16 12.49
C PRO A 23 22.71 -1.21 11.35
N GLN A 24 22.35 -1.77 10.19
CA GLN A 24 21.51 -1.06 9.24
C GLN A 24 20.15 -0.90 9.93
N ILE A 25 20.05 0.13 10.74
CA ILE A 25 18.78 0.65 11.23
C ILE A 25 18.24 1.41 10.03
N SER A 26 17.31 0.78 9.31
CA SER A 26 16.35 1.55 8.54
C SER A 26 15.49 2.34 9.52
N ASP A 27 15.07 3.50 9.03
CA ASP A 27 13.92 4.28 9.48
C ASP A 27 14.17 5.26 10.62
N ALA A 28 14.68 6.43 10.23
CA ALA A 28 14.28 7.70 10.82
C ALA A 28 13.11 8.28 10.01
N CYS A 29 12.05 8.63 10.75
CA CYS A 29 10.92 9.50 10.39
C CYS A 29 9.90 9.01 9.34
N TRP A 30 8.97 8.21 9.86
CA TRP A 30 7.55 8.18 9.45
C TRP A 30 6.96 9.60 9.39
N GLY A 31 6.26 9.93 8.30
CA GLY A 31 5.48 11.16 8.17
C GLY A 31 5.64 11.97 6.88
N GLY A 32 6.18 11.41 5.80
CA GLY A 32 5.63 11.71 4.47
C GLY A 32 4.55 10.67 4.22
N ASP A 33 3.39 11.06 3.69
CA ASP A 33 2.49 10.07 3.10
C ASP A 33 3.34 9.24 2.14
N GLU A 34 3.63 7.99 2.51
CA GLU A 34 4.33 7.07 1.62
C GLU A 34 3.43 6.98 0.40
N GLU A 35 3.83 7.61 -0.71
CA GLU A 35 3.32 7.30 -2.05
C GLU A 35 3.79 5.88 -2.43
N THR A 36 3.51 4.89 -1.57
CA THR A 36 3.55 3.49 -1.93
C THR A 36 2.76 3.39 -3.21
N GLU A 37 3.41 3.00 -4.32
CA GLU A 37 2.69 2.71 -5.56
C GLU A 37 1.53 1.76 -5.17
N PRO A 38 0.27 2.21 -5.26
CA PRO A 38 -0.88 1.33 -5.13
C PRO A 38 -0.66 0.12 -6.02
N TYR A 39 -0.99 -1.05 -5.52
CA TYR A 39 -0.72 -2.36 -6.16
C TYR A 39 -1.41 -2.56 -7.54
N THR A 40 -1.94 -1.50 -8.15
CA THR A 40 -3.03 -1.48 -9.14
C THR A 40 -2.65 -0.84 -10.49
N ILE A 41 -1.38 -0.53 -10.80
CA ILE A 41 -1.03 0.20 -12.05
C ILE A 41 -0.68 -0.71 -13.24
N VAL A 42 -1.46 -0.66 -14.31
CA VAL A 42 -1.24 -1.30 -15.62
C VAL A 42 -0.22 -0.56 -16.48
N PHE A 43 -0.20 0.79 -16.49
CA PHE A 43 0.77 1.55 -17.28
C PHE A 43 2.19 1.40 -16.70
N GLY A 44 3.04 0.63 -17.36
CA GLY A 44 4.28 0.13 -16.76
C GLY A 44 5.40 1.17 -16.69
N ARG A 45 6.07 1.29 -15.53
CA ARG A 45 7.23 2.19 -15.33
C ARG A 45 8.49 1.82 -16.13
N ASN A 46 8.67 0.54 -16.46
CA ASN A 46 9.90 0.01 -17.07
C ASN A 46 10.20 0.60 -18.47
N PHE A 47 9.20 1.16 -19.16
CA PHE A 47 9.39 1.83 -20.47
C PHE A 47 10.12 3.17 -20.35
N PHE A 48 9.98 3.81 -19.19
CA PHE A 48 10.55 5.11 -18.93
C PHE A 48 11.99 4.94 -18.42
N ALA A 49 12.27 3.97 -17.52
CA ALA A 49 13.62 3.75 -16.95
C ALA A 49 14.10 2.26 -16.99
N PRO A 50 14.68 1.76 -18.10
CA PRO A 50 14.84 0.33 -18.38
C PRO A 50 16.03 -0.41 -17.72
N LYS A 51 16.88 0.21 -16.89
CA LYS A 51 18.15 -0.40 -16.40
C LYS A 51 18.34 -0.55 -14.89
N GLN A 52 17.37 -0.17 -14.06
CA GLN A 52 17.59 -0.12 -12.60
C GLN A 52 16.88 -1.27 -11.85
N PRO A 53 17.50 -1.84 -10.79
CA PRO A 53 16.94 -2.95 -10.03
C PRO A 53 15.67 -2.56 -9.26
N LYS A 54 14.83 -3.58 -9.04
CA LYS A 54 13.42 -3.62 -8.55
C LYS A 54 13.08 -2.95 -7.21
N LYS A 55 13.91 -2.06 -6.66
CA LYS A 55 13.66 -1.42 -5.35
C LYS A 55 13.37 0.06 -5.52
N PHE A 56 12.22 0.37 -6.10
CA PHE A 56 11.67 1.71 -6.04
C PHE A 56 10.27 1.61 -5.46
N GLU A 57 10.11 2.26 -4.32
CA GLU A 57 8.88 2.27 -3.51
C GLU A 57 8.06 3.54 -3.78
N LEU A 58 8.63 4.56 -4.45
CA LEU A 58 8.02 5.87 -4.68
C LEU A 58 8.10 6.34 -6.15
N PHE A 59 7.10 7.10 -6.62
CA PHE A 59 7.09 7.73 -7.95
C PHE A 59 8.28 8.70 -8.16
N SER A 60 8.74 9.35 -7.08
CA SER A 60 9.96 10.16 -7.03
C SER A 60 11.17 9.41 -7.60
N ASP A 61 11.31 8.13 -7.33
CA ASP A 61 12.48 7.38 -7.76
C ASP A 61 12.58 7.20 -9.28
N VAL A 62 11.43 7.04 -9.96
CA VAL A 62 11.33 7.00 -11.43
C VAL A 62 11.68 8.36 -12.04
N LEU A 63 11.29 9.45 -11.39
CA LEU A 63 11.58 10.82 -11.82
C LEU A 63 13.08 11.16 -11.75
N PHE A 64 13.79 10.64 -10.76
CA PHE A 64 15.14 11.12 -10.44
C PHE A 64 16.28 10.23 -10.97
N ASN A 65 15.98 8.99 -11.39
CA ASN A 65 16.96 8.00 -11.88
C ASN A 65 16.82 7.59 -13.36
N PHE A 66 16.13 8.39 -14.18
CA PHE A 66 15.88 8.10 -15.60
C PHE A 66 17.11 8.24 -16.53
N ASP A 67 18.19 8.89 -16.09
CA ASP A 67 19.41 9.00 -16.89
C ASP A 67 20.17 7.66 -16.91
N GLU A 68 19.95 6.87 -17.97
CA GLU A 68 20.59 5.56 -18.20
C GLU A 68 22.13 5.60 -18.21
N ASN A 69 22.75 6.78 -18.34
CA ASN A 69 24.19 6.97 -18.40
C ASN A 69 24.75 7.77 -17.20
N ALA A 70 23.90 8.17 -16.24
CA ALA A 70 24.37 8.86 -15.05
C ALA A 70 25.24 7.92 -14.21
N LYS A 71 26.55 8.12 -14.26
CA LYS A 71 27.46 7.58 -13.23
C LYS A 71 27.04 8.13 -11.87
N ASP A 72 27.12 7.30 -10.84
CA ASP A 72 27.05 7.73 -9.44
C ASP A 72 27.90 9.00 -9.24
N ASP A 73 27.37 10.03 -8.59
CA ASP A 73 28.08 11.30 -8.46
C ASP A 73 29.37 11.16 -7.64
N HIS A 74 29.42 10.18 -6.72
CA HIS A 74 30.69 9.80 -6.08
C HIS A 74 31.66 9.21 -7.09
N GLN A 75 31.19 8.40 -8.04
CA GLN A 75 31.99 7.88 -9.13
C GLN A 75 32.55 8.98 -10.03
N LYS A 76 31.75 10.01 -10.35
CA LYS A 76 32.24 11.19 -11.10
C LYS A 76 33.37 11.88 -10.34
N ASN A 77 33.22 12.09 -9.02
CA ASN A 77 34.29 12.66 -8.20
C ASN A 77 35.54 11.77 -8.16
N VAL A 78 35.39 10.44 -8.06
CA VAL A 78 36.53 9.50 -8.09
C VAL A 78 37.28 9.59 -9.43
N ILE A 79 36.57 9.69 -10.56
CA ILE A 79 37.19 9.86 -11.89
C ILE A 79 37.97 11.19 -11.97
N GLU A 80 37.45 12.27 -11.39
CA GLU A 80 38.18 13.53 -11.30
C GLU A 80 39.46 13.39 -10.45
N TRP A 81 39.39 12.69 -9.31
CA TRP A 81 40.55 12.40 -8.47
C TRP A 81 41.60 11.53 -9.17
N GLN A 82 41.16 10.53 -9.93
CA GLN A 82 42.04 9.68 -10.73
C GLN A 82 42.75 10.48 -11.84
N SER A 83 42.03 11.43 -12.45
CA SER A 83 42.60 12.33 -13.46
C SER A 83 43.63 13.29 -12.84
N PHE A 84 43.38 13.74 -11.60
CA PHE A 84 44.29 14.59 -10.84
C PHE A 84 45.52 13.84 -10.30
N LEU A 85 45.38 12.54 -10.00
CA LEU A 85 46.44 11.66 -9.49
C LEU A 85 46.75 10.54 -10.49
N PRO A 86 47.46 10.82 -11.59
CA PRO A 86 47.69 9.86 -12.65
C PRO A 86 48.47 8.64 -12.15
N GLY A 87 47.99 7.44 -12.49
CA GLY A 87 48.59 6.17 -12.07
C GLY A 87 47.97 5.53 -10.83
N VAL A 88 46.95 6.17 -10.22
CA VAL A 88 46.14 5.59 -9.15
C VAL A 88 44.95 4.84 -9.75
N SER A 89 44.63 3.65 -9.23
CA SER A 89 43.42 2.91 -9.63
C SER A 89 42.14 3.60 -9.14
N GLU A 90 41.01 3.33 -9.78
CA GLU A 90 39.71 3.87 -9.36
C GLU A 90 39.35 3.47 -7.91
N GLU A 91 39.58 2.20 -7.55
CA GLU A 91 39.36 1.67 -6.19
C GLU A 91 40.26 2.39 -5.18
N THR A 92 41.53 2.60 -5.52
CA THR A 92 42.48 3.29 -4.67
C THR A 92 42.12 4.76 -4.48
N ALA A 93 41.68 5.44 -5.54
CA ALA A 93 41.22 6.83 -5.47
C ALA A 93 39.96 6.96 -4.60
N ARG A 94 39.01 6.03 -4.74
CA ARG A 94 37.81 5.96 -3.88
C ARG A 94 38.21 5.79 -2.41
N ARG A 95 39.09 4.84 -2.10
CA ARG A 95 39.55 4.60 -0.73
C ARG A 95 40.26 5.82 -0.14
N LEU A 96 41.14 6.47 -0.90
CA LEU A 96 41.84 7.67 -0.44
C LEU A 96 40.86 8.80 -0.06
N VAL A 97 39.83 9.02 -0.87
CA VAL A 97 38.91 10.15 -0.71
C VAL A 97 37.86 9.86 0.36
N TYR A 98 37.26 8.67 0.35
CA TYR A 98 36.09 8.35 1.18
C TYR A 98 36.42 7.53 2.43
N ASP A 99 37.43 6.66 2.38
CA ASP A 99 37.62 5.62 3.41
C ASP A 99 38.89 5.80 4.25
N ALA A 100 39.88 6.57 3.78
CA ALA A 100 41.16 6.73 4.48
C ALA A 100 40.97 7.36 5.87
N SER A 101 41.50 6.70 6.90
CA SER A 101 41.47 7.15 8.29
C SER A 101 42.49 8.26 8.57
N SER A 102 42.29 9.01 9.66
CA SER A 102 43.24 10.04 10.10
C SER A 102 44.65 9.48 10.36
N GLN A 103 44.75 8.21 10.77
CA GLN A 103 46.04 7.53 10.98
C GLN A 103 46.74 7.23 9.64
N GLU A 104 46.00 6.77 8.63
CA GLU A 104 46.52 6.53 7.28
C GLU A 104 46.99 7.84 6.62
N LEU A 105 46.21 8.93 6.76
CA LEU A 105 46.60 10.25 6.24
C LEU A 105 47.87 10.78 6.91
N ALA A 106 48.04 10.56 8.22
CA ALA A 106 49.27 10.92 8.94
C ALA A 106 50.48 10.10 8.47
N ALA A 107 50.29 8.81 8.20
CA ALA A 107 51.33 7.95 7.64
C ALA A 107 51.75 8.39 6.23
N LEU A 108 50.79 8.78 5.38
CA LEU A 108 51.06 9.35 4.06
C LEU A 108 51.87 10.65 4.17
N HIS A 109 51.50 11.55 5.08
CA HIS A 109 52.24 12.79 5.31
C HIS A 109 53.71 12.52 5.67
N LYS A 110 53.94 11.56 6.57
CA LYS A 110 55.29 11.15 6.96
C LYS A 110 56.08 10.59 5.78
N ASN A 111 55.51 9.63 5.04
CA ASN A 111 56.16 9.01 3.89
C ASN A 111 56.55 10.04 2.81
N LEU A 112 55.65 10.99 2.50
CA LEU A 112 55.91 12.05 1.52
C LEU A 112 57.00 13.03 2.00
N SER A 113 57.00 13.37 3.30
CA SER A 113 58.03 14.21 3.92
C SER A 113 59.41 13.55 3.88
N ASP A 114 59.46 12.24 4.13
CA ASP A 114 60.68 11.42 4.11
C ASP A 114 61.10 11.03 2.67
N LYS A 115 60.36 11.47 1.63
CA LYS A 115 60.53 11.10 0.21
C LYS A 115 60.55 9.58 -0.02
N ASN A 116 59.75 8.86 0.77
CA ASN A 116 59.57 7.42 0.68
C ASN A 116 58.25 7.11 -0.05
N TYR A 117 58.30 6.41 -1.18
CA TYR A 117 57.14 6.16 -2.05
C TYR A 117 56.88 4.65 -2.21
N PRO A 118 56.45 3.95 -1.13
CA PRO A 118 56.30 2.51 -1.14
C PRO A 118 55.11 2.00 -1.97
N ASP A 119 54.17 2.87 -2.34
CA ASP A 119 52.93 2.50 -3.03
C ASP A 119 52.53 3.51 -4.13
N GLU A 120 51.49 3.18 -4.88
CA GLU A 120 50.99 4.02 -5.98
C GLU A 120 50.46 5.39 -5.52
N ILE A 121 49.88 5.49 -4.31
CA ILE A 121 49.33 6.74 -3.76
C ILE A 121 50.44 7.73 -3.43
N THR A 122 51.46 7.29 -2.69
CA THR A 122 52.61 8.12 -2.30
C THR A 122 53.40 8.58 -3.53
N LYS A 123 53.53 7.72 -4.54
CA LYS A 123 54.11 8.09 -5.83
C LYS A 123 53.27 9.14 -6.56
N ALA A 124 51.96 8.96 -6.67
CA ALA A 124 51.09 9.92 -7.36
C ALA A 124 51.02 11.27 -6.64
N LEU A 125 50.86 11.27 -5.31
CA LEU A 125 50.86 12.49 -4.49
C LEU A 125 52.17 13.27 -4.64
N SER A 126 53.32 12.61 -4.75
CA SER A 126 54.61 13.29 -4.95
C SER A 126 54.69 14.17 -6.21
N THR A 127 53.78 13.98 -7.17
CA THR A 127 53.74 14.72 -8.44
C THR A 127 52.85 15.97 -8.40
N VAL A 128 52.12 16.18 -7.30
CA VAL A 128 51.21 17.31 -7.09
C VAL A 128 51.59 18.06 -5.80
N ASP A 129 50.86 19.14 -5.49
CA ASP A 129 50.93 19.81 -4.19
C ASP A 129 50.32 18.93 -3.08
N TRP A 130 51.06 17.90 -2.68
CA TRP A 130 50.61 16.91 -1.71
C TRP A 130 50.34 17.50 -0.34
N GLN A 131 50.96 18.64 0.01
CA GLN A 131 50.70 19.34 1.26
C GLN A 131 49.28 19.89 1.26
N ASN A 132 48.89 20.61 0.21
CA ASN A 132 47.51 21.09 0.06
C ASN A 132 46.48 19.95 0.00
N VAL A 133 46.81 18.85 -0.71
CA VAL A 133 45.93 17.67 -0.81
C VAL A 133 45.72 16.98 0.54
N LEU A 134 46.79 16.71 1.29
CA LEU A 134 46.67 16.06 2.59
C LEU A 134 46.02 16.96 3.62
N SER A 135 46.35 18.27 3.63
CA SER A 135 45.66 19.23 4.49
C SER A 135 44.15 19.24 4.22
N TYR A 136 43.73 19.23 2.95
CA TYR A 136 42.33 19.10 2.59
C TYR A 136 41.70 17.78 3.07
N LEU A 137 42.33 16.63 2.82
CA LEU A 137 41.77 15.33 3.24
C LEU A 137 41.64 15.23 4.76
N ILE A 138 42.63 15.73 5.50
CA ILE A 138 42.58 15.82 6.97
C ILE A 138 41.46 16.75 7.42
N PHE A 139 41.33 17.93 6.79
CA PHE A 139 40.27 18.88 7.07
C PHE A 139 38.87 18.26 6.87
N VAL A 140 38.64 17.55 5.77
CA VAL A 140 37.38 16.82 5.52
C VAL A 140 37.07 15.85 6.66
N ARG A 141 38.06 15.08 7.14
CA ARG A 141 37.86 14.15 8.26
C ARG A 141 37.54 14.85 9.58
N LYS A 142 38.10 16.04 9.81
CA LYS A 142 37.77 16.87 10.98
C LYS A 142 36.35 17.44 10.90
N CYS A 143 35.86 17.79 9.71
CA CYS A 143 34.50 18.28 9.51
C CYS A 143 33.45 17.17 9.65
N GLN A 144 33.76 15.94 9.22
CA GLN A 144 32.82 14.82 9.08
C GLN A 144 31.88 14.57 10.29
N PRO A 145 32.33 14.61 11.56
CA PRO A 145 31.45 14.40 12.71
C PRO A 145 30.34 15.45 12.86
N TYR A 146 30.48 16.61 12.20
CA TYR A 146 29.58 17.77 12.35
C TYR A 146 28.66 17.99 11.15
N VAL A 147 28.84 17.24 10.06
CA VAL A 147 28.13 17.46 8.79
C VAL A 147 27.52 16.20 8.19
N ASN A 148 27.58 15.07 8.92
CA ASN A 148 26.92 13.81 8.57
C ASN A 148 25.59 13.67 9.34
N GLU A 149 24.76 12.68 8.96
CA GLU A 149 23.37 12.48 9.44
C GLU A 149 23.17 12.74 10.93
N PHE A 150 22.14 13.56 11.18
CA PHE A 150 21.70 14.03 12.49
C PHE A 150 20.97 12.88 13.17
N ASP A 151 21.39 12.52 14.39
CA ASP A 151 20.53 11.77 15.29
C ASP A 151 19.60 12.80 15.94
N ASP A 152 18.32 12.83 15.53
CA ASP A 152 17.32 13.76 16.05
C ASP A 152 17.15 13.67 17.58
N TRP A 153 17.63 12.58 18.20
CA TRP A 153 17.63 12.38 19.65
C TRP A 153 18.88 12.91 20.36
N ALA A 154 19.96 13.26 19.64
CA ALA A 154 21.23 13.70 20.21
C ALA A 154 21.28 15.20 20.58
N GLY A 155 20.27 15.98 20.19
CA GLY A 155 20.18 17.40 20.49
C GLY A 155 21.15 18.29 19.68
N CYS A 156 20.91 19.60 19.71
CA CYS A 156 21.73 20.57 18.98
C CYS A 156 23.18 20.59 19.51
N PHE A 157 24.18 20.41 18.65
CA PHE A 157 25.57 20.70 19.01
C PHE A 157 25.69 22.17 19.44
N GLU A 158 26.27 22.42 20.61
CA GLU A 158 26.57 23.79 21.03
C GLU A 158 27.58 24.41 20.04
N LYS A 159 27.28 25.63 19.57
CA LYS A 159 28.19 26.45 18.75
C LYS A 159 29.42 26.84 19.59
N GLY A 160 30.39 25.94 19.70
CA GLY A 160 31.64 26.14 20.44
C GLY A 160 32.83 26.62 19.58
N ASP A 161 33.98 26.83 20.22
CA ASP A 161 35.24 27.31 19.62
C ASP A 161 35.78 26.41 18.49
N VAL A 162 35.37 25.14 18.47
CA VAL A 162 35.77 24.16 17.45
C VAL A 162 35.35 24.61 16.05
N PHE A 163 34.17 25.23 15.88
CA PHE A 163 33.72 25.67 14.55
C PHE A 163 34.53 26.85 14.02
N ASN A 164 34.86 27.81 14.88
CA ASN A 164 35.74 28.92 14.50
C ASN A 164 37.12 28.41 14.09
N THR A 165 37.63 27.40 14.79
CA THR A 165 38.89 26.74 14.44
C THR A 165 38.81 26.06 13.07
N LEU A 166 37.73 25.33 12.79
CA LEU A 166 37.52 24.67 11.51
C LEU A 166 37.35 25.68 10.36
N PHE A 167 36.65 26.79 10.56
CA PHE A 167 36.55 27.85 9.55
C PHE A 167 37.93 28.45 9.26
N GLN A 168 38.69 28.84 10.29
CA GLN A 168 40.05 29.38 10.12
C GLN A 168 40.97 28.40 9.39
N GLU A 169 40.92 27.11 9.76
CA GLU A 169 41.70 26.06 9.10
C GLU A 169 41.30 25.92 7.61
N GLY A 170 40.01 25.83 7.31
CA GLY A 170 39.52 25.70 5.94
C GLY A 170 39.81 26.94 5.09
N GLU A 171 39.68 28.14 5.65
CA GLU A 171 40.02 29.42 4.99
C GLU A 171 41.51 29.48 4.66
N ALA A 172 42.38 29.10 5.61
CA ALA A 172 43.82 29.04 5.38
C ALA A 172 44.17 28.04 4.27
N ILE A 173 43.55 26.85 4.26
CA ILE A 173 43.76 25.85 3.19
C ILE A 173 43.29 26.40 1.84
N ALA A 174 42.15 27.12 1.81
CA ALA A 174 41.61 27.73 0.59
C ALA A 174 42.52 28.83 0.02
N GLU A 175 43.12 29.66 0.86
CA GLU A 175 44.05 30.73 0.45
C GLU A 175 45.34 30.19 -0.17
N HIS A 176 45.79 29.01 0.27
CA HIS A 176 46.99 28.35 -0.25
C HIS A 176 46.69 27.39 -1.42
N ALA A 177 45.42 27.19 -1.79
CA ALA A 177 45.05 26.30 -2.87
C ALA A 177 45.39 26.88 -4.25
N THR A 178 46.35 26.24 -4.93
CA THR A 178 46.89 26.74 -6.20
C THR A 178 46.13 26.25 -7.43
N THR A 179 45.40 25.12 -7.33
CA THR A 179 44.66 24.52 -8.45
C THR A 179 43.15 24.66 -8.28
N ASP A 180 42.44 24.85 -9.40
CA ASP A 180 40.98 24.94 -9.40
C ASP A 180 40.32 23.64 -8.90
N PHE A 181 40.97 22.50 -9.16
CA PHE A 181 40.59 21.19 -8.62
C PHE A 181 40.50 21.18 -7.08
N MET A 182 41.46 21.80 -6.40
CA MET A 182 41.48 21.89 -4.94
C MET A 182 40.56 23.00 -4.42
N LYS A 183 40.55 24.17 -5.06
CA LYS A 183 39.70 25.30 -4.67
C LYS A 183 38.22 24.93 -4.61
N VAL A 184 37.69 24.24 -5.63
CA VAL A 184 36.27 23.84 -5.65
C VAL A 184 35.92 22.89 -4.50
N ARG A 185 36.84 21.97 -4.16
CA ARG A 185 36.65 20.97 -3.10
C ARG A 185 36.71 21.58 -1.71
N ILE A 186 37.66 22.48 -1.46
CA ILE A 186 37.75 23.21 -0.19
C ILE A 186 36.56 24.17 -0.04
N GLY A 187 36.21 24.89 -1.12
CA GLY A 187 35.04 25.77 -1.17
C GLY A 187 33.74 25.02 -0.86
N TYR A 188 33.55 23.82 -1.41
CA TYR A 188 32.43 22.95 -1.07
C TYR A 188 32.38 22.60 0.42
N GLN A 189 33.51 22.17 1.02
CA GLN A 189 33.53 21.82 2.44
C GLN A 189 33.23 23.02 3.34
N LEU A 190 33.73 24.21 3.00
CA LEU A 190 33.40 25.46 3.69
C LEU A 190 31.92 25.82 3.58
N CYS A 191 31.33 25.67 2.39
CA CYS A 191 29.88 25.87 2.17
C CYS A 191 29.06 24.87 3.00
N ARG A 192 29.42 23.58 2.95
CA ARG A 192 28.75 22.53 3.73
C ARG A 192 28.84 22.81 5.22
N LEU A 193 30.03 23.10 5.75
CA LEU A 193 30.22 23.42 7.16
C LEU A 193 29.39 24.65 7.58
N ALA A 194 29.41 25.72 6.79
CA ALA A 194 28.61 26.92 7.07
C ALA A 194 27.11 26.64 7.06
N HIS A 195 26.63 25.83 6.11
CA HIS A 195 25.23 25.45 5.99
C HIS A 195 24.73 24.67 7.23
N TYR A 196 25.43 23.61 7.64
CA TYR A 196 25.05 22.81 8.82
C TYR A 196 25.14 23.62 10.13
N MET A 197 25.90 24.71 10.16
CA MET A 197 25.99 25.62 11.30
C MET A 197 24.96 26.77 11.26
N ASN A 198 24.06 26.78 10.28
CA ASN A 198 23.10 27.84 10.01
C ASN A 198 23.76 29.23 9.79
N GLU A 199 25.03 29.25 9.34
CA GLU A 199 25.77 30.46 8.99
C GLU A 199 25.58 30.77 7.49
N PHE A 200 24.32 30.99 7.08
CA PHE A 200 23.94 31.07 5.66
C PHE A 200 24.67 32.17 4.90
N GLY A 201 24.85 33.35 5.51
CA GLY A 201 25.64 34.44 4.91
C GLY A 201 27.11 34.06 4.65
N ARG A 202 27.72 33.25 5.53
CA ARG A 202 29.08 32.71 5.29
C ARG A 202 29.08 31.69 4.17
N CYS A 203 28.08 30.80 4.12
CA CYS A 203 27.92 29.84 3.03
C CYS A 203 27.86 30.56 1.67
N SER A 204 26.98 31.56 1.55
CA SER A 204 26.88 32.42 0.37
C SER A 204 28.19 33.11 0.02
N GLY A 205 28.90 33.65 1.03
CA GLY A 205 30.21 34.27 0.84
C GLY A 205 31.27 33.30 0.31
N TYR A 206 31.36 32.09 0.88
CA TYR A 206 32.33 31.08 0.45
C TYR A 206 32.05 30.57 -0.96
N TYR A 207 30.78 30.34 -1.31
CA TYR A 207 30.43 29.93 -2.66
C TYR A 207 30.87 30.98 -3.68
N ASN A 208 30.54 32.26 -3.43
CA ASN A 208 30.89 33.36 -4.33
C ASN A 208 32.40 33.60 -4.43
N LYS A 209 33.15 33.38 -3.34
CA LYS A 209 34.61 33.60 -3.32
C LYS A 209 35.39 32.45 -3.96
N TYR A 210 35.04 31.20 -3.63
CA TYR A 210 35.89 30.04 -3.91
C TYR A 210 35.33 29.09 -4.97
N VAL A 211 34.01 29.12 -5.24
CA VAL A 211 33.36 28.15 -6.14
C VAL A 211 32.88 28.80 -7.43
N SER A 212 32.03 29.84 -7.34
CA SER A 212 31.38 30.43 -8.52
C SER A 212 32.33 30.94 -9.63
N PRO A 213 33.57 31.40 -9.36
CA PRO A 213 34.50 31.83 -10.41
C PRO A 213 35.15 30.70 -11.22
N LEU A 214 34.98 29.43 -10.83
CA LEU A 214 35.72 28.30 -11.38
C LEU A 214 35.07 27.71 -12.65
N THR A 215 35.87 27.41 -13.66
CA THR A 215 35.45 26.74 -14.91
C THR A 215 36.55 25.77 -15.40
N PRO A 216 36.23 24.55 -15.90
CA PRO A 216 34.89 23.97 -16.04
C PRO A 216 34.28 23.55 -14.70
N GLN A 217 32.96 23.47 -14.64
CA GLN A 217 32.21 23.11 -13.42
C GLN A 217 32.27 21.59 -13.19
N SER A 218 32.86 21.18 -12.06
CA SER A 218 32.95 19.78 -11.61
C SER A 218 31.66 19.30 -10.95
N ILE A 219 31.54 17.99 -10.65
CA ILE A 219 30.37 17.52 -9.87
C ILE A 219 30.31 18.17 -8.47
N ILE A 220 31.49 18.46 -7.88
CA ILE A 220 31.63 19.11 -6.57
C ILE A 220 31.14 20.57 -6.60
N TYR A 221 31.24 21.23 -7.76
CA TYR A 221 30.69 22.57 -7.95
C TYR A 221 29.18 22.60 -7.67
N TYR A 222 28.44 21.62 -8.19
CA TYR A 222 27.00 21.53 -7.98
C TYR A 222 26.63 21.07 -6.56
N TRP A 223 27.48 20.28 -5.90
CA TRP A 223 27.29 19.99 -4.47
C TRP A 223 27.39 21.25 -3.61
N ALA A 224 28.35 22.14 -3.91
CA ALA A 224 28.45 23.44 -3.26
C ALA A 224 27.27 24.35 -3.62
N MET A 225 26.82 24.34 -4.88
CA MET A 225 25.66 25.11 -5.32
C MET A 225 24.38 24.71 -4.59
N ALA A 226 24.19 23.43 -4.26
CA ALA A 226 23.03 22.97 -3.49
C ALA A 226 22.99 23.62 -2.09
N HIS A 227 24.13 23.70 -1.39
CA HIS A 227 24.22 24.41 -0.10
C HIS A 227 24.07 25.92 -0.24
N TYR A 228 24.56 26.49 -1.34
CA TYR A 228 24.39 27.90 -1.66
C TYR A 228 22.92 28.25 -1.92
N ALA A 229 22.21 27.46 -2.73
CA ALA A 229 20.78 27.63 -2.98
C ALA A 229 19.98 27.54 -1.68
N ALA A 230 20.33 26.61 -0.78
CA ALA A 230 19.72 26.51 0.53
C ALA A 230 19.97 27.76 1.41
N ALA A 231 21.20 28.29 1.37
CA ALA A 231 21.55 29.53 2.09
C ALA A 231 20.76 30.73 1.57
N LEU A 232 20.62 30.87 0.24
CA LEU A 232 19.79 31.90 -0.38
C LEU A 232 18.33 31.83 0.06
N LYS A 233 17.76 30.63 0.14
CA LYS A 233 16.39 30.41 0.65
C LYS A 233 16.26 30.90 2.10
N ALA A 234 17.21 30.54 2.96
CA ALA A 234 17.23 30.95 4.36
C ALA A 234 17.41 32.47 4.53
N GLU A 235 18.07 33.13 3.57
CA GLU A 235 18.21 34.59 3.49
C GLU A 235 16.96 35.30 2.91
N GLY A 236 15.91 34.56 2.53
CA GLY A 236 14.69 35.10 1.90
C GLY A 236 14.84 35.45 0.40
N ARG A 237 15.93 34.98 -0.23
CA ARG A 237 16.22 35.20 -1.66
C ARG A 237 15.69 34.03 -2.49
N PHE A 238 14.36 33.88 -2.49
CA PHE A 238 13.68 32.72 -3.08
C PHE A 238 13.91 32.57 -4.59
N PRO A 239 13.80 33.61 -5.43
CA PRO A 239 14.02 33.46 -6.88
C PRO A 239 15.42 32.98 -7.23
N GLU A 240 16.46 33.53 -6.58
CA GLU A 240 17.83 33.08 -6.81
C GLU A 240 18.07 31.65 -6.30
N SER A 241 17.48 31.29 -5.17
CA SER A 241 17.53 29.92 -4.65
C SER A 241 16.93 28.93 -5.64
N GLN A 242 15.71 29.20 -6.14
CA GLN A 242 15.02 28.38 -7.13
C GLN A 242 15.84 28.22 -8.41
N PHE A 243 16.40 29.31 -8.94
CA PHE A 243 17.26 29.29 -10.12
C PHE A 243 18.51 28.39 -9.94
N HIS A 244 19.17 28.46 -8.79
CA HIS A 244 20.33 27.61 -8.52
C HIS A 244 19.94 26.15 -8.29
N TYR A 245 18.80 25.89 -7.65
CA TYR A 245 18.27 24.54 -7.54
C TYR A 245 17.93 23.92 -8.90
N ALA A 246 17.41 24.69 -9.86
CA ALA A 246 17.19 24.22 -11.23
C ALA A 246 18.48 23.71 -11.90
N GLN A 247 19.59 24.45 -11.71
CA GLN A 247 20.91 24.03 -12.21
C GLN A 247 21.42 22.77 -11.49
N VAL A 248 21.25 22.69 -10.17
CA VAL A 248 21.62 21.48 -9.40
C VAL A 248 20.82 20.27 -9.91
N TYR A 249 19.51 20.40 -10.10
CA TYR A 249 18.65 19.34 -10.64
C TYR A 249 19.13 18.84 -12.00
N ARG A 250 19.48 19.76 -12.90
CA ARG A 250 19.95 19.46 -14.26
C ARG A 250 21.30 18.74 -14.27
N HIS A 251 22.24 19.18 -13.44
CA HIS A 251 23.65 18.77 -13.55
C HIS A 251 24.10 17.74 -12.50
N CYS A 252 23.31 17.51 -11.45
CA CYS A 252 23.65 16.64 -10.33
C CYS A 252 22.51 15.67 -10.01
N SER A 253 22.53 14.50 -10.65
CA SER A 253 21.49 13.48 -10.53
C SER A 253 21.29 13.01 -9.08
N SER A 254 22.35 12.83 -8.29
CA SER A 254 22.25 12.40 -6.89
C SER A 254 21.57 13.42 -5.97
N LYS A 255 21.43 14.68 -6.41
CA LYS A 255 20.85 15.76 -5.62
C LYS A 255 19.45 16.17 -6.08
N ARG A 256 18.87 15.48 -7.06
CA ARG A 256 17.52 15.82 -7.56
C ARG A 256 16.43 15.66 -6.51
N ILE A 257 16.43 14.56 -5.75
CA ILE A 257 15.49 14.35 -4.62
C ILE A 257 15.64 15.46 -3.58
N SER A 258 16.87 15.69 -3.09
CA SER A 258 17.11 16.75 -2.12
C SER A 258 16.75 18.14 -2.65
N THR A 259 16.90 18.37 -3.95
CA THR A 259 16.51 19.63 -4.61
C THR A 259 14.99 19.78 -4.61
N PHE A 260 14.25 18.74 -5.00
CA PHE A 260 12.80 18.73 -4.96
C PHE A 260 12.25 19.05 -3.57
N HIS A 261 12.78 18.42 -2.51
CA HIS A 261 12.34 18.71 -1.14
C HIS A 261 12.79 20.08 -0.62
N SER A 262 13.91 20.61 -1.13
CA SER A 262 14.45 21.89 -0.65
C SER A 262 13.91 23.10 -1.41
N LEU A 263 13.32 22.91 -2.58
CA LEU A 263 12.80 24.01 -3.40
C LEU A 263 11.71 24.78 -2.63
N TYR A 264 11.64 26.08 -2.88
CA TYR A 264 10.47 26.88 -2.51
C TYR A 264 9.59 26.94 -3.75
N TYR A 265 8.31 26.59 -3.66
CA TYR A 265 7.46 26.46 -4.85
C TYR A 265 6.54 27.66 -5.10
N ASP A 266 6.38 28.56 -4.13
CA ASP A 266 5.65 29.79 -4.41
C ASP A 266 6.49 30.70 -5.34
N ASP A 267 5.82 31.39 -6.24
CA ASP A 267 6.42 32.40 -7.14
C ASP A 267 7.57 31.88 -8.04
N ILE A 268 7.36 30.74 -8.72
CA ILE A 268 8.30 30.22 -9.73
C ILE A 268 8.52 31.22 -10.89
N ASP A 269 7.52 32.06 -11.21
CA ASP A 269 7.60 33.05 -12.29
C ASP A 269 8.76 34.03 -12.10
N SER A 270 9.03 34.46 -10.86
CA SER A 270 10.19 35.30 -10.56
C SER A 270 11.51 34.60 -10.86
N ALA A 271 11.66 33.32 -10.51
CA ALA A 271 12.86 32.54 -10.82
C ALA A 271 13.06 32.32 -12.32
N LEU A 272 11.97 32.13 -13.08
CA LEU A 272 12.03 31.97 -14.53
C LEU A 272 12.63 33.20 -15.24
N THR A 273 12.55 34.38 -14.64
CA THR A 273 13.21 35.60 -15.19
C THR A 273 14.74 35.58 -15.04
N LEU A 274 15.27 34.78 -14.11
CA LEU A 274 16.71 34.62 -13.86
C LEU A 274 17.33 33.55 -14.77
N CYS A 275 16.52 32.61 -15.25
CA CYS A 275 16.93 31.54 -16.17
C CYS A 275 17.38 32.10 -17.53
N LYS A 276 18.67 31.95 -17.84
CA LYS A 276 19.27 32.45 -19.10
C LYS A 276 19.22 31.41 -20.22
N ASP A 277 19.29 30.13 -19.87
CA ASP A 277 19.20 28.99 -20.81
C ASP A 277 17.77 28.41 -20.76
N PRO A 278 17.12 28.12 -21.91
CA PRO A 278 15.87 27.36 -21.96
C PRO A 278 15.85 26.10 -21.08
N ALA A 279 16.99 25.42 -20.94
CA ALA A 279 17.08 24.22 -20.12
C ALA A 279 17.02 24.48 -18.60
N ASP A 280 17.35 25.68 -18.12
CA ASP A 280 17.11 26.08 -16.73
C ASP A 280 15.61 26.24 -16.49
N LYS A 281 14.88 26.83 -17.45
CA LYS A 281 13.42 26.95 -17.40
C LYS A 281 12.74 25.60 -17.43
N ILE A 282 13.20 24.69 -18.30
CA ILE A 282 12.71 23.31 -18.35
C ILE A 282 12.88 22.62 -16.99
N SER A 283 14.03 22.80 -16.34
CA SER A 283 14.31 22.19 -15.03
C SER A 283 13.39 22.74 -13.93
N LEU A 284 13.10 24.05 -13.94
CA LEU A 284 12.12 24.65 -13.02
C LEU A 284 10.70 24.16 -13.28
N TYR A 285 10.24 24.13 -14.53
CA TYR A 285 8.91 23.61 -14.85
C TYR A 285 8.79 22.13 -14.50
N ALA A 286 9.84 21.34 -14.71
CA ALA A 286 9.86 19.93 -14.35
C ALA A 286 9.73 19.76 -12.83
N LEU A 287 10.57 20.43 -12.04
CA LEU A 287 10.47 20.44 -10.57
C LEU A 287 9.10 20.90 -10.09
N ASN A 288 8.59 22.02 -10.63
CA ASN A 288 7.27 22.56 -10.29
C ASN A 288 6.16 21.55 -10.58
N ASN A 289 6.23 20.80 -11.69
CA ASN A 289 5.26 19.76 -11.99
C ASN A 289 5.23 18.66 -10.93
N LEU A 290 6.36 18.38 -10.26
CA LEU A 290 6.44 17.32 -9.25
C LEU A 290 5.70 17.66 -7.97
N GLU A 291 5.48 18.95 -7.68
CA GLU A 291 4.77 19.39 -6.49
C GLU A 291 3.28 19.02 -6.53
N ASN A 292 2.72 18.71 -5.36
CA ASN A 292 1.28 18.49 -5.19
C ASN A 292 0.51 19.79 -5.38
N GLY A 293 -0.56 19.74 -6.18
CA GLY A 293 -1.39 20.91 -6.50
C GLY A 293 -0.83 21.83 -7.59
N SER A 294 0.32 21.51 -8.19
CA SER A 294 0.87 22.26 -9.32
C SER A 294 0.00 22.20 -10.58
N ASN A 295 0.13 23.21 -11.44
CA ASN A 295 -0.55 23.24 -12.74
C ASN A 295 0.21 22.39 -13.77
N SER A 296 0.00 21.07 -13.72
CA SER A 296 0.75 20.12 -14.57
C SER A 296 0.53 20.34 -16.07
N ILE A 297 -0.68 20.74 -16.46
CA ILE A 297 -1.03 21.11 -17.84
C ILE A 297 -0.12 22.24 -18.34
N GLN A 298 -0.01 23.32 -17.58
CA GLN A 298 0.81 24.47 -17.97
C GLN A 298 2.30 24.13 -18.00
N ASN A 299 2.79 23.36 -17.03
CA ASN A 299 4.20 22.96 -16.97
C ASN A 299 4.57 22.08 -18.18
N LEU A 300 3.77 21.06 -18.50
CA LEU A 300 3.99 20.21 -19.69
C LEU A 300 3.97 21.02 -20.99
N GLN A 301 3.02 21.95 -21.14
CA GLN A 301 2.97 22.84 -22.32
C GLN A 301 4.22 23.71 -22.42
N SER A 302 4.63 24.32 -21.30
CA SER A 302 5.79 25.21 -21.27
C SER A 302 7.08 24.47 -21.61
N ILE A 303 7.27 23.26 -21.08
CA ILE A 303 8.42 22.41 -21.43
C ILE A 303 8.37 22.04 -22.92
N TYR A 304 7.21 21.65 -23.45
CA TYR A 304 7.04 21.27 -24.85
C TYR A 304 7.33 22.43 -25.82
N GLU A 305 6.93 23.65 -25.47
CA GLU A 305 7.20 24.85 -26.25
C GLU A 305 8.68 25.24 -26.24
N LEU A 306 9.39 24.98 -25.14
CA LEU A 306 10.83 25.24 -25.01
C LEU A 306 11.68 24.18 -25.73
N ASP A 307 11.36 22.90 -25.52
CA ASP A 307 12.02 21.77 -26.17
C ASP A 307 11.07 20.55 -26.26
N PRO A 308 10.47 20.27 -27.43
CA PRO A 308 9.58 19.13 -27.62
C PRO A 308 10.30 17.78 -27.51
N ARG A 309 11.64 17.77 -27.60
CA ARG A 309 12.49 16.58 -27.44
C ARG A 309 13.03 16.44 -26.01
N SER A 310 12.59 17.27 -25.07
CA SER A 310 13.03 17.16 -23.68
C SER A 310 12.66 15.80 -23.08
N PRO A 311 13.62 15.06 -22.50
CA PRO A 311 13.32 13.78 -21.85
C PRO A 311 12.39 13.93 -20.65
N GLU A 312 12.33 15.12 -20.03
CA GLU A 312 11.43 15.39 -18.89
C GLU A 312 9.96 15.23 -19.29
N LEU A 313 9.60 15.52 -20.53
CA LEU A 313 8.21 15.35 -21.01
C LEU A 313 7.73 13.91 -20.90
N GLU A 314 8.59 12.92 -21.16
CA GLU A 314 8.20 11.51 -21.11
C GLU A 314 7.91 11.08 -19.67
N VAL A 315 8.75 11.51 -18.74
CA VAL A 315 8.62 11.18 -17.32
C VAL A 315 7.40 11.87 -16.69
N LEU A 316 7.20 13.15 -17.01
CA LEU A 316 6.04 13.91 -16.53
C LEU A 316 4.74 13.40 -17.18
N LEU A 317 4.77 13.00 -18.45
CA LEU A 317 3.62 12.36 -19.11
C LEU A 317 3.26 11.04 -18.42
N TYR A 318 4.24 10.20 -18.08
CA TYR A 318 4.02 9.01 -17.27
C TYR A 318 3.35 9.36 -15.93
N ARG A 319 3.82 10.40 -15.24
CA ARG A 319 3.22 10.87 -13.97
C ARG A 319 1.76 11.21 -14.11
N GLU A 320 1.41 12.01 -15.12
CA GLU A 320 0.04 12.46 -15.26
C GLU A 320 -0.86 11.30 -15.70
N ILE A 321 -0.39 10.37 -16.54
CA ILE A 321 -1.13 9.13 -16.84
C ILE A 321 -1.33 8.28 -15.57
N TYR A 322 -0.28 8.16 -14.75
CA TYR A 322 -0.32 7.41 -13.49
C TYR A 322 -1.36 7.99 -12.52
N LYS A 323 -1.41 9.31 -12.35
CA LYS A 323 -2.42 9.96 -11.51
C LYS A 323 -3.83 9.71 -12.00
N GLU A 324 -4.03 9.77 -13.33
CA GLU A 324 -5.32 9.45 -13.92
C GLU A 324 -5.66 7.98 -13.70
N GLU A 325 -4.70 7.05 -13.74
CA GLU A 325 -4.98 5.64 -13.48
C GLU A 325 -5.39 5.35 -12.02
N MET A 326 -4.97 6.19 -11.07
CA MET A 326 -5.38 6.09 -9.66
C MET A 326 -6.81 6.56 -9.38
N GLY A 327 -7.45 7.24 -10.33
CA GLY A 327 -8.85 7.60 -10.23
C GLY A 327 -9.79 6.40 -10.52
N ASP A 328 -11.08 6.58 -10.30
CA ASP A 328 -12.13 5.58 -10.56
C ASP A 328 -12.47 5.44 -12.07
N HIS A 329 -11.46 5.24 -12.93
CA HIS A 329 -11.63 5.20 -14.40
C HIS A 329 -11.89 3.79 -14.94
N TRP A 330 -11.73 2.76 -14.11
CA TRP A 330 -12.03 1.36 -14.45
C TRP A 330 -13.52 1.02 -14.32
N SER A 331 -14.30 1.90 -13.70
CA SER A 331 -15.76 1.81 -13.65
C SER A 331 -16.39 2.12 -15.02
N GLU A 332 -17.29 1.27 -15.50
CA GLU A 332 -17.97 1.49 -16.78
C GLU A 332 -18.84 2.77 -16.78
N THR A 333 -19.29 3.21 -15.60
CA THR A 333 -20.14 4.39 -15.40
C THR A 333 -19.37 5.70 -15.26
N SER A 334 -18.04 5.68 -15.11
CA SER A 334 -17.26 6.91 -15.03
C SER A 334 -17.04 7.50 -16.42
N ASP A 335 -17.30 8.80 -16.56
CA ASP A 335 -16.88 9.56 -17.72
C ASP A 335 -15.36 9.75 -17.68
N SER A 336 -14.72 9.69 -18.85
CA SER A 336 -13.30 10.04 -18.98
C SER A 336 -13.08 11.47 -18.47
N SER A 337 -12.11 11.65 -17.57
CA SER A 337 -11.77 12.96 -17.02
C SER A 337 -11.38 13.95 -18.13
N ASN A 338 -11.56 15.25 -17.87
CA ASN A 338 -11.06 16.29 -18.77
C ASN A 338 -9.53 16.21 -18.92
N ASN A 339 -8.83 15.71 -17.91
CA ASN A 339 -7.39 15.51 -17.92
C ASN A 339 -6.97 14.42 -18.90
N ILE A 340 -7.63 13.24 -18.91
CA ILE A 340 -7.36 12.17 -19.89
C ILE A 340 -7.53 12.69 -21.32
N LYS A 341 -8.60 13.44 -21.59
CA LYS A 341 -8.85 14.04 -22.92
C LYS A 341 -7.78 15.03 -23.31
N TRP A 342 -7.36 15.88 -22.36
CA TRP A 342 -6.32 16.86 -22.57
C TRP A 342 -4.96 16.18 -22.83
N LEU A 343 -4.57 15.21 -22.00
CA LEU A 343 -3.34 14.43 -22.16
C LEU A 343 -3.32 13.73 -23.51
N LEU A 344 -4.40 13.05 -23.90
CA LEU A 344 -4.50 12.41 -25.22
C LEU A 344 -4.28 13.41 -26.36
N THR A 345 -4.95 14.56 -26.29
CA THR A 345 -4.81 15.62 -27.31
C THR A 345 -3.38 16.17 -27.36
N PHE A 346 -2.76 16.37 -26.20
CA PHE A 346 -1.38 16.82 -26.08
C PHE A 346 -0.40 15.80 -26.66
N THR A 347 -0.55 14.51 -26.33
CA THR A 347 0.27 13.42 -26.87
C THR A 347 0.08 13.27 -28.38
N GLU A 348 -1.15 13.32 -28.90
CA GLU A 348 -1.43 13.28 -30.34
C GLU A 348 -0.81 14.48 -31.09
N LYS A 349 -0.84 15.68 -30.50
CA LYS A 349 -0.16 16.87 -31.04
C LYS A 349 1.35 16.66 -31.12
N ALA A 350 1.96 16.09 -30.08
CA ALA A 350 3.39 15.81 -30.06
C ALA A 350 3.78 14.77 -31.13
N ILE A 351 2.97 13.71 -31.28
CA ILE A 351 3.12 12.68 -32.32
C ILE A 351 3.05 13.31 -33.72
N ALA A 352 2.04 14.16 -33.98
CA ALA A 352 1.85 14.79 -35.28
C ALA A 352 3.01 15.69 -35.70
N ASN A 353 3.74 16.27 -34.73
CA ASN A 353 4.87 17.16 -34.99
C ASN A 353 6.20 16.40 -35.23
N ASP A 354 6.26 15.09 -34.99
CA ASP A 354 7.46 14.24 -35.18
C ASP A 354 8.73 14.72 -34.46
N GLN A 355 8.58 15.45 -33.34
CA GLN A 355 9.69 16.03 -32.56
C GLN A 355 9.83 15.37 -31.18
N MET A 356 9.69 14.04 -31.08
CA MET A 356 9.78 13.32 -29.80
C MET A 356 11.18 12.74 -29.55
N TYR A 357 11.54 12.57 -28.28
CA TYR A 357 12.77 11.87 -27.89
C TYR A 357 12.70 10.38 -28.23
N ARG A 358 11.69 9.66 -27.71
CA ARG A 358 11.43 8.25 -28.01
C ARG A 358 10.00 8.03 -28.54
N PRO A 359 9.78 7.99 -29.87
CA PRO A 359 8.44 7.93 -30.47
C PRO A 359 7.55 6.78 -29.95
N TYR A 360 8.13 5.62 -29.61
CA TYR A 360 7.37 4.48 -29.11
C TYR A 360 6.68 4.76 -27.77
N ILE A 361 7.26 5.59 -26.90
CA ILE A 361 6.67 5.96 -25.61
C ILE A 361 5.42 6.81 -25.83
N TRP A 362 5.50 7.77 -26.74
CA TRP A 362 4.38 8.65 -27.06
C TRP A 362 3.22 7.87 -27.69
N HIS A 363 3.50 6.95 -28.62
CA HIS A 363 2.46 6.06 -29.13
C HIS A 363 1.90 5.12 -28.06
N LEU A 364 2.72 4.62 -27.14
CA LEU A 364 2.24 3.78 -26.04
C LEU A 364 1.32 4.57 -25.10
N SER A 365 1.73 5.77 -24.71
CA SER A 365 0.94 6.73 -23.93
C SER A 365 -0.36 7.10 -24.61
N ALA A 366 -0.33 7.43 -25.91
CA ALA A 366 -1.53 7.78 -26.67
C ALA A 366 -2.49 6.59 -26.79
N GLY A 367 -1.96 5.38 -27.02
CA GLY A 367 -2.77 4.16 -27.07
C GLY A 367 -3.47 3.87 -25.74
N TYR A 368 -2.75 4.04 -24.63
CA TYR A 368 -3.30 3.82 -23.30
C TYR A 368 -4.30 4.90 -22.87
N LEU A 369 -3.98 6.18 -23.11
CA LEU A 369 -4.90 7.30 -22.89
C LEU A 369 -6.17 7.18 -23.76
N ALA A 370 -6.04 6.72 -25.00
CA ALA A 370 -7.18 6.44 -25.87
C ALA A 370 -8.05 5.30 -25.30
N PHE A 371 -7.43 4.26 -24.72
CA PHE A 371 -8.14 3.19 -24.03
C PHE A 371 -8.91 3.73 -22.80
N LEU A 372 -8.28 4.52 -21.93
CA LEU A 372 -8.94 5.17 -20.79
C LEU A 372 -10.05 6.14 -21.23
N ASN A 373 -9.88 6.80 -22.39
CA ASN A 373 -10.89 7.65 -23.02
C ASN A 373 -11.98 6.85 -23.79
N LYS A 374 -12.03 5.51 -23.65
CA LYS A 374 -12.98 4.61 -24.34
C LYS A 374 -12.95 4.75 -25.88
N SER A 375 -11.85 5.25 -26.43
CA SER A 375 -11.60 5.43 -27.87
C SER A 375 -10.83 4.23 -28.41
N PHE A 376 -11.45 3.05 -28.37
CA PHE A 376 -10.76 1.77 -28.58
C PHE A 376 -10.13 1.60 -29.97
N ASP A 377 -10.73 2.15 -31.02
CA ASP A 377 -10.14 2.12 -32.37
C ASP A 377 -8.81 2.89 -32.42
N LYS A 378 -8.75 4.08 -31.81
CA LYS A 378 -7.51 4.88 -31.68
C LYS A 378 -6.46 4.15 -30.84
N ALA A 379 -6.88 3.52 -29.75
CA ALA A 379 -5.98 2.72 -28.92
C ALA A 379 -5.30 1.61 -29.74
N ARG A 380 -6.09 0.88 -30.55
CA ARG A 380 -5.59 -0.19 -31.42
C ARG A 380 -4.64 0.32 -32.51
N GLU A 381 -4.92 1.49 -33.09
CA GLU A 381 -4.04 2.14 -34.07
C GLU A 381 -2.67 2.44 -33.45
N HIS A 382 -2.64 3.13 -32.31
CA HIS A 382 -1.39 3.47 -31.63
C HIS A 382 -0.61 2.24 -31.16
N TYR A 383 -1.27 1.22 -30.62
CA TYR A 383 -0.63 -0.06 -30.28
C TYR A 383 0.03 -0.74 -31.48
N SER A 384 -0.58 -0.65 -32.66
CA SER A 384 0.01 -1.15 -33.91
C SER A 384 1.27 -0.37 -34.30
N LEU A 385 1.27 0.96 -34.14
CA LEU A 385 2.42 1.83 -34.40
C LEU A 385 3.58 1.57 -33.43
N VAL A 386 3.29 1.31 -32.15
CA VAL A 386 4.33 0.89 -31.17
C VAL A 386 5.04 -0.39 -31.66
N LYS A 387 4.28 -1.40 -32.10
CA LYS A 387 4.85 -2.67 -32.61
C LYS A 387 5.68 -2.51 -33.89
N ALA A 388 5.44 -1.44 -34.66
CA ALA A 388 6.13 -1.13 -35.91
C ALA A 388 7.42 -0.29 -35.71
N THR A 389 7.65 0.29 -34.52
CA THR A 389 8.80 1.17 -34.25
C THR A 389 10.12 0.39 -34.08
N PRO A 390 11.23 0.76 -34.76
CA PRO A 390 12.54 0.09 -34.62
C PRO A 390 13.37 0.57 -33.40
N GLY A 391 14.04 -0.35 -32.69
CA GLY A 391 15.08 -0.04 -31.69
C GLY A 391 14.71 -0.34 -30.22
N THR A 392 15.61 -1.06 -29.51
CA THR A 392 15.60 -1.44 -28.07
C THR A 392 14.43 -2.29 -27.53
N ASN A 393 14.76 -3.42 -26.86
CA ASN A 393 13.87 -4.44 -26.27
C ASN A 393 12.47 -4.59 -26.92
N VAL A 394 12.43 -4.54 -28.26
CA VAL A 394 11.22 -4.60 -29.09
C VAL A 394 10.37 -5.83 -28.74
N THR A 395 10.99 -6.93 -28.29
CA THR A 395 10.29 -8.13 -27.81
C THR A 395 9.46 -7.84 -26.56
N PHE A 396 10.03 -7.20 -25.54
CA PHE A 396 9.31 -6.84 -24.30
C PHE A 396 8.17 -5.88 -24.59
N LEU A 397 8.44 -4.82 -25.37
CA LEU A 397 7.42 -3.84 -25.74
C LEU A 397 6.28 -4.45 -26.55
N LYS A 398 6.58 -5.34 -27.51
CA LYS A 398 5.56 -6.08 -28.28
C LYS A 398 4.73 -6.99 -27.37
N GLN A 399 5.37 -7.67 -26.42
CA GLN A 399 4.67 -8.50 -25.44
C GLN A 399 3.75 -7.63 -24.58
N TYR A 400 4.24 -6.51 -24.05
CA TYR A 400 3.45 -5.56 -23.27
C TYR A 400 2.23 -5.04 -24.02
N VAL A 401 2.41 -4.56 -25.26
CA VAL A 401 1.29 -4.10 -26.08
C VAL A 401 0.30 -5.23 -26.34
N THR A 402 0.78 -6.47 -26.52
CA THR A 402 -0.11 -7.64 -26.65
C THR A 402 -0.94 -7.85 -25.38
N LEU A 403 -0.38 -7.60 -24.18
CA LEU A 403 -1.15 -7.64 -22.94
C LEU A 403 -2.20 -6.52 -22.88
N LEU A 404 -1.86 -5.29 -23.29
CA LEU A 404 -2.82 -4.18 -23.36
C LEU A 404 -3.96 -4.43 -24.35
N GLU A 405 -3.68 -5.10 -25.47
CA GLU A 405 -4.72 -5.49 -26.44
C GLU A 405 -5.71 -6.50 -25.85
N VAL A 406 -5.28 -7.35 -24.91
CA VAL A 406 -6.18 -8.27 -24.18
C VAL A 406 -7.13 -7.49 -23.30
N LEU A 407 -6.61 -6.49 -22.59
CA LEU A 407 -7.41 -5.60 -21.76
C LEU A 407 -8.42 -4.80 -22.60
N LEU A 408 -7.97 -4.24 -23.73
CA LEU A 408 -8.83 -3.57 -24.71
C LEU A 408 -9.95 -4.48 -25.19
N LYS A 409 -9.62 -5.73 -25.55
CA LYS A 409 -10.60 -6.73 -25.99
C LYS A 409 -11.63 -7.05 -24.90
N ALA A 410 -11.21 -7.10 -23.64
CA ALA A 410 -12.11 -7.29 -22.51
C ALA A 410 -13.02 -6.08 -22.27
N ALA A 411 -12.51 -4.85 -22.43
CA ALA A 411 -13.29 -3.64 -22.27
C ALA A 411 -14.32 -3.41 -23.38
N GLU A 412 -14.05 -3.86 -24.61
CA GLU A 412 -14.97 -3.73 -25.75
C GLU A 412 -16.14 -4.73 -25.75
N VAL A 413 -16.10 -5.76 -24.89
CA VAL A 413 -17.05 -6.86 -24.99
C VAL A 413 -18.46 -6.43 -24.55
N LYS A 414 -19.40 -6.41 -25.50
CA LYS A 414 -20.82 -6.12 -25.20
C LYS A 414 -21.57 -7.33 -24.65
N SER A 415 -21.15 -8.52 -25.05
CA SER A 415 -21.73 -9.79 -24.64
C SER A 415 -20.66 -10.88 -24.70
N ILE A 416 -20.41 -11.55 -23.58
CA ILE A 416 -19.50 -12.68 -23.53
C ILE A 416 -20.19 -13.92 -24.12
N ASN A 417 -19.43 -14.69 -24.91
CA ASN A 417 -19.82 -15.95 -25.50
C ASN A 417 -18.62 -16.91 -25.57
N GLU A 418 -18.87 -18.18 -25.86
CA GLU A 418 -17.82 -19.22 -25.86
C GLU A 418 -16.64 -18.92 -26.83
N PRO A 419 -16.84 -18.46 -28.08
CA PRO A 419 -15.72 -18.04 -28.93
C PRO A 419 -14.85 -16.91 -28.34
N PHE A 420 -15.48 -15.96 -27.64
CA PHE A 420 -14.76 -14.89 -26.95
C PHE A 420 -13.96 -15.44 -25.77
N GLU A 421 -14.58 -16.29 -24.95
CA GLU A 421 -13.96 -16.97 -23.80
C GLU A 421 -12.74 -17.79 -24.22
N GLU A 422 -12.86 -18.61 -25.26
CA GLU A 422 -11.74 -19.41 -25.80
C GLU A 422 -10.61 -18.52 -26.33
N SER A 423 -10.95 -17.39 -26.95
CA SER A 423 -9.92 -16.45 -27.36
C SER A 423 -9.20 -15.83 -26.15
N LEU A 424 -9.90 -15.52 -25.07
CA LEU A 424 -9.34 -14.86 -23.89
C LEU A 424 -8.55 -15.83 -23.02
N HIS A 425 -9.00 -17.08 -22.92
CA HIS A 425 -8.33 -18.18 -22.23
C HIS A 425 -6.86 -18.29 -22.64
N ARG A 426 -6.57 -18.27 -23.95
CA ARG A 426 -5.18 -18.38 -24.44
C ARG A 426 -4.27 -17.30 -23.89
N TYR A 427 -4.77 -16.08 -23.73
CA TYR A 427 -4.00 -14.96 -23.20
C TYR A 427 -3.83 -15.06 -21.69
N LEU A 428 -4.92 -15.30 -20.96
CA LEU A 428 -4.86 -15.44 -19.50
C LEU A 428 -4.01 -16.65 -19.06
N ALA A 429 -4.00 -17.73 -19.83
CA ALA A 429 -3.14 -18.88 -19.62
C ALA A 429 -1.66 -18.54 -19.88
N ALA A 430 -1.36 -17.79 -20.94
CA ALA A 430 0.00 -17.33 -21.23
C ALA A 430 0.51 -16.37 -20.15
N MET A 431 -0.30 -15.42 -19.70
CA MET A 431 0.02 -14.50 -18.60
C MET A 431 0.31 -15.24 -17.30
N ALA A 432 -0.50 -16.26 -16.97
CA ALA A 432 -0.31 -17.08 -15.78
C ALA A 432 0.96 -17.95 -15.81
N ALA A 433 1.54 -18.18 -16.99
CA ALA A 433 2.79 -18.91 -17.16
C ALA A 433 4.03 -17.99 -17.13
N VAL A 434 3.85 -16.66 -17.01
CA VAL A 434 4.96 -15.71 -16.89
C VAL A 434 5.70 -15.97 -15.58
N GLN A 435 7.02 -16.17 -15.67
CA GLN A 435 7.85 -16.53 -14.52
C GLN A 435 7.88 -15.39 -13.48
N GLU A 436 7.70 -15.75 -12.21
CA GLU A 436 7.86 -14.83 -11.09
C GLU A 436 9.24 -14.18 -11.12
N GLY A 437 9.26 -12.86 -10.94
CA GLY A 437 10.48 -12.07 -11.02
C GLY A 437 10.97 -11.74 -12.44
N SER A 438 10.27 -12.13 -13.50
CA SER A 438 10.51 -11.55 -14.83
C SER A 438 10.04 -10.10 -14.92
N GLU A 439 10.55 -9.37 -15.92
CA GLU A 439 10.18 -7.95 -16.17
C GLU A 439 8.68 -7.75 -16.48
N LEU A 440 8.00 -8.80 -16.97
CA LEU A 440 6.57 -8.78 -17.32
C LEU A 440 5.66 -9.31 -16.22
N TYR A 441 6.19 -9.89 -15.14
CA TYR A 441 5.38 -10.61 -14.16
C TYR A 441 4.32 -9.71 -13.50
N GLU A 442 4.76 -8.56 -12.97
CA GLU A 442 3.88 -7.60 -12.28
C GLU A 442 2.80 -7.07 -13.23
N THR A 443 3.21 -6.60 -14.42
CA THR A 443 2.25 -6.14 -15.44
C THR A 443 1.26 -7.24 -15.85
N SER A 444 1.72 -8.46 -16.09
CA SER A 444 0.86 -9.56 -16.53
C SER A 444 -0.17 -9.92 -15.47
N SER A 445 0.24 -9.89 -14.20
CA SER A 445 -0.65 -10.08 -13.04
C SER A 445 -1.72 -8.98 -13.00
N ARG A 446 -1.31 -7.71 -13.09
CA ARG A 446 -2.22 -6.55 -13.03
C ARG A 446 -3.21 -6.54 -14.20
N ILE A 447 -2.75 -6.75 -15.43
CA ILE A 447 -3.63 -6.86 -16.61
C ILE A 447 -4.61 -8.01 -16.46
N SER A 448 -4.17 -9.16 -15.91
CA SER A 448 -5.08 -10.27 -15.63
C SER A 448 -6.17 -9.87 -14.64
N GLN A 449 -5.82 -9.20 -13.53
CA GLN A 449 -6.78 -8.74 -12.53
C GLN A 449 -7.85 -7.82 -13.11
N TYR A 450 -7.45 -6.77 -13.85
CA TYR A 450 -8.42 -5.87 -14.51
C TYR A 450 -9.24 -6.56 -15.59
N THR A 451 -8.65 -7.52 -16.30
CA THR A 451 -9.40 -8.35 -17.24
C THR A 451 -10.50 -9.11 -16.51
N TYR A 452 -10.22 -9.74 -15.37
CA TYR A 452 -11.24 -10.44 -14.57
C TYR A 452 -12.31 -9.49 -14.01
N GLN A 453 -11.95 -8.26 -13.63
CA GLN A 453 -12.91 -7.23 -13.22
C GLN A 453 -13.92 -6.91 -14.34
N LEU A 454 -13.42 -6.65 -15.55
CA LEU A 454 -14.26 -6.36 -16.70
C LEU A 454 -15.16 -7.54 -17.05
N LEU A 455 -14.63 -8.77 -16.97
CA LEU A 455 -15.43 -9.99 -17.16
C LEU A 455 -16.51 -10.15 -16.10
N TYR A 456 -16.19 -9.90 -14.82
CA TYR A 456 -17.15 -9.97 -13.72
C TYR A 456 -18.35 -9.07 -14.00
N SER A 457 -18.11 -7.79 -14.31
CA SER A 457 -19.15 -6.81 -14.64
C SER A 457 -19.97 -7.24 -15.86
N ALA A 458 -19.31 -7.74 -16.91
CA ALA A 458 -19.99 -8.20 -18.11
C ALA A 458 -20.87 -9.44 -17.87
N TYR A 459 -20.41 -10.45 -17.12
CA TYR A 459 -21.22 -11.62 -16.76
C TYR A 459 -22.40 -11.26 -15.87
N MET A 460 -22.21 -10.37 -14.89
CA MET A 460 -23.29 -9.87 -14.03
C MET A 460 -24.37 -9.17 -14.86
N LYS A 461 -24.01 -8.32 -15.82
CA LYS A 461 -24.95 -7.69 -16.75
C LYS A 461 -25.72 -8.67 -17.63
N GLN A 462 -25.09 -9.80 -17.98
CA GLN A 462 -25.75 -10.88 -18.73
C GLN A 462 -26.63 -11.77 -17.85
N GLY A 463 -26.59 -11.61 -16.52
CA GLY A 463 -27.28 -12.47 -15.57
C GLY A 463 -26.60 -13.82 -15.34
N ASP A 464 -25.38 -14.04 -15.83
CA ASP A 464 -24.60 -15.26 -15.60
C ASP A 464 -23.81 -15.15 -14.28
N VAL A 465 -24.55 -15.23 -13.18
CA VAL A 465 -23.98 -15.09 -11.82
C VAL A 465 -22.96 -16.17 -11.48
N VAL A 466 -23.06 -17.36 -12.10
CA VAL A 466 -22.11 -18.46 -11.86
C VAL A 466 -20.78 -18.15 -12.53
N LYS A 467 -20.78 -17.70 -13.80
CA LYS A 467 -19.53 -17.30 -14.46
C LYS A 467 -18.93 -16.04 -13.88
N ALA A 468 -19.76 -15.09 -13.42
CA ALA A 468 -19.28 -13.94 -12.65
C ALA A 468 -18.50 -14.39 -11.40
N GLU A 469 -19.04 -15.35 -10.65
CA GLU A 469 -18.36 -15.87 -9.46
C GLU A 469 -17.07 -16.64 -9.79
N LEU A 470 -16.96 -17.29 -10.95
CA LEU A 470 -15.70 -17.97 -11.34
C LEU A 470 -14.54 -17.01 -11.57
N VAL A 471 -14.81 -15.76 -11.96
CA VAL A 471 -13.78 -14.73 -12.17
C VAL A 471 -13.57 -13.84 -10.95
N ALA A 472 -14.49 -13.86 -9.97
CA ALA A 472 -14.47 -12.99 -8.80
C ALA A 472 -13.26 -13.19 -7.87
N PRO A 473 -12.77 -14.42 -7.56
CA PRO A 473 -11.56 -14.63 -6.75
C PRO A 473 -10.28 -14.08 -7.39
N HIS A 474 -10.33 -13.75 -8.67
CA HIS A 474 -9.20 -13.17 -9.41
C HIS A 474 -9.31 -11.64 -9.56
N PHE A 475 -10.43 -11.07 -9.12
CA PHE A 475 -10.66 -9.64 -9.05
C PHE A 475 -10.19 -9.10 -7.69
N PHE A 476 -9.24 -8.16 -7.73
CA PHE A 476 -8.82 -7.38 -6.56
C PHE A 476 -9.53 -6.03 -6.60
N ASP A 477 -10.19 -5.68 -5.51
CA ASP A 477 -10.72 -4.34 -5.34
C ASP A 477 -9.60 -3.38 -4.93
N PRO A 478 -9.30 -2.32 -5.70
CA PRO A 478 -8.30 -1.34 -5.31
C PRO A 478 -8.62 -0.64 -3.97
N TYR A 479 -9.88 -0.66 -3.51
CA TYR A 479 -10.32 0.00 -2.27
C TYR A 479 -10.70 -0.97 -1.15
N SER A 480 -10.73 -2.29 -1.39
CA SER A 480 -10.90 -3.30 -0.34
C SER A 480 -9.88 -4.41 -0.47
N SER A 481 -9.20 -4.69 0.63
CA SER A 481 -8.20 -5.76 0.75
C SER A 481 -8.80 -7.18 0.67
N VAL A 482 -10.04 -7.32 0.19
CA VAL A 482 -10.82 -8.56 0.27
C VAL A 482 -11.35 -8.96 -1.11
N PRO A 483 -10.89 -10.08 -1.69
CA PRO A 483 -11.43 -10.61 -2.94
C PRO A 483 -12.94 -10.84 -2.84
N LYS A 484 -13.72 -10.43 -3.85
CA LYS A 484 -15.14 -10.84 -3.96
C LYS A 484 -15.17 -12.36 -4.12
N SER A 485 -15.64 -13.05 -3.10
CA SER A 485 -15.69 -14.50 -3.05
C SER A 485 -17.07 -14.92 -2.56
N ILE A 486 -17.58 -16.03 -3.08
CA ILE A 486 -18.83 -16.68 -2.65
C ILE A 486 -18.90 -16.88 -1.13
N PHE A 487 -17.75 -16.93 -0.43
CA PHE A 487 -17.69 -17.08 1.03
C PHE A 487 -18.01 -15.80 1.81
N LEU A 488 -17.90 -14.62 1.18
CA LEU A 488 -18.23 -13.34 1.81
C LEU A 488 -19.73 -13.04 1.77
N HIS A 489 -20.35 -13.26 0.61
CA HIS A 489 -21.78 -13.01 0.39
C HIS A 489 -22.50 -14.26 -0.15
N PRO A 490 -22.55 -15.35 0.62
CA PRO A 490 -23.13 -16.61 0.15
C PRO A 490 -24.65 -16.53 0.10
N ASP A 491 -25.23 -16.97 -1.02
CA ASP A 491 -26.64 -17.33 -1.12
C ASP A 491 -26.81 -18.75 -1.69
N THR A 492 -27.93 -19.39 -1.35
CA THR A 492 -28.16 -20.78 -1.74
C THR A 492 -28.26 -20.98 -3.25
N ALA A 493 -28.80 -20.02 -4.00
CA ALA A 493 -28.93 -20.16 -5.45
C ALA A 493 -27.56 -20.14 -6.14
N SER A 494 -26.69 -19.21 -5.76
CA SER A 494 -25.33 -19.07 -6.31
C SER A 494 -24.43 -20.24 -5.92
N VAL A 495 -24.42 -20.63 -4.64
CA VAL A 495 -23.62 -21.78 -4.15
C VAL A 495 -24.04 -23.07 -4.86
N MET A 496 -25.35 -23.34 -4.95
CA MET A 496 -25.83 -24.53 -5.68
C MET A 496 -25.59 -24.43 -7.19
N GLY A 497 -25.60 -23.23 -7.75
CA GLY A 497 -25.20 -22.97 -9.14
C GLY A 497 -23.77 -23.40 -9.42
N LEU A 498 -22.82 -22.98 -8.58
CA LEU A 498 -21.41 -23.37 -8.67
C LEU A 498 -21.21 -24.87 -8.48
N ILE A 499 -21.90 -25.51 -7.51
CA ILE A 499 -21.84 -26.96 -7.31
C ILE A 499 -22.25 -27.71 -8.59
N ARG A 500 -23.39 -27.33 -9.18
CA ARG A 500 -23.86 -27.92 -10.45
C ARG A 500 -22.88 -27.65 -11.60
N PHE A 501 -22.27 -26.48 -11.62
CA PHE A 501 -21.30 -26.10 -12.65
C PHE A 501 -20.03 -26.95 -12.58
N ILE A 502 -19.50 -27.18 -11.37
CA ILE A 502 -18.31 -28.04 -11.16
C ILE A 502 -18.56 -29.48 -11.63
N ASP A 503 -19.79 -29.97 -11.47
CA ASP A 503 -20.18 -31.34 -11.87
C ASP A 503 -20.47 -31.47 -13.38
N ARG A 504 -20.46 -30.37 -14.13
CA ARG A 504 -20.82 -30.40 -15.55
C ARG A 504 -19.75 -31.15 -16.36
N PRO A 505 -20.13 -32.14 -17.20
CA PRO A 505 -19.16 -32.94 -17.96
C PRO A 505 -18.56 -32.21 -19.17
N ASP A 506 -19.27 -31.25 -19.73
CA ASP A 506 -18.98 -30.53 -20.98
C ASP A 506 -18.44 -29.11 -20.72
N LEU A 507 -17.36 -29.02 -19.95
CA LEU A 507 -16.67 -27.75 -19.69
C LEU A 507 -15.76 -27.34 -20.87
N SER A 508 -15.85 -26.08 -21.28
CA SER A 508 -14.91 -25.44 -22.21
C SER A 508 -13.49 -25.34 -21.62
N ASN A 509 -12.49 -24.98 -22.42
CA ASN A 509 -11.12 -24.84 -21.92
C ASN A 509 -11.01 -23.65 -20.95
N PHE A 510 -11.73 -22.57 -21.24
CA PHE A 510 -11.76 -21.40 -20.36
C PHE A 510 -12.33 -21.74 -18.97
N GLU A 511 -13.43 -22.47 -18.93
CA GLU A 511 -14.07 -22.85 -17.66
C GLU A 511 -13.21 -23.83 -16.86
N LYS A 512 -12.58 -24.81 -17.53
CA LYS A 512 -11.58 -25.69 -16.89
C LYS A 512 -10.41 -24.90 -16.29
N PHE A 513 -9.95 -23.88 -17.02
CA PHE A 513 -8.87 -23.01 -16.56
C PHE A 513 -9.26 -22.20 -15.32
N LEU A 514 -10.46 -21.62 -15.28
CA LEU A 514 -10.95 -20.90 -14.10
C LEU A 514 -11.12 -21.84 -12.90
N LEU A 515 -11.77 -23.00 -13.11
CA LEU A 515 -11.98 -24.00 -12.05
C LEU A 515 -10.66 -24.53 -11.44
N ALA A 516 -9.62 -24.67 -12.25
CA ALA A 516 -8.30 -25.12 -11.78
C ALA A 516 -7.65 -24.11 -10.80
N LYS A 517 -8.03 -22.83 -10.89
CA LYS A 517 -7.47 -21.73 -10.11
C LYS A 517 -8.32 -21.28 -8.94
N LEU A 518 -9.52 -21.84 -8.75
CA LEU A 518 -10.36 -21.51 -7.61
C LEU A 518 -9.64 -21.86 -6.29
N PRO A 519 -9.71 -20.97 -5.27
CA PRO A 519 -9.10 -21.20 -3.97
C PRO A 519 -9.89 -22.23 -3.13
N TYR A 520 -11.03 -22.71 -3.63
CA TYR A 520 -11.93 -23.65 -2.98
C TYR A 520 -12.32 -24.80 -3.93
N LYS A 521 -12.84 -25.88 -3.34
CA LYS A 521 -13.31 -27.09 -4.03
C LYS A 521 -14.79 -27.35 -3.72
N LYS A 522 -15.36 -28.34 -4.41
CA LYS A 522 -16.76 -28.75 -4.22
C LYS A 522 -17.12 -29.07 -2.75
N PRO A 523 -16.29 -29.78 -1.96
CA PRO A 523 -16.56 -29.99 -0.53
C PRO A 523 -16.78 -28.70 0.26
N ASP A 524 -15.99 -27.65 -0.02
CA ASP A 524 -16.11 -26.35 0.66
C ASP A 524 -17.46 -25.68 0.33
N LEU A 525 -17.90 -25.77 -0.92
CA LEU A 525 -19.21 -25.24 -1.34
C LEU A 525 -20.38 -26.02 -0.74
N LEU A 526 -20.28 -27.35 -0.66
CA LEU A 526 -21.28 -28.20 0.00
C LEU A 526 -21.41 -27.85 1.48
N GLU A 527 -20.29 -27.60 2.14
CA GLU A 527 -20.30 -27.17 3.54
C GLU A 527 -20.86 -25.75 3.70
N LEU A 528 -20.47 -24.81 2.84
CA LEU A 528 -21.04 -23.46 2.81
C LEU A 528 -22.56 -23.50 2.65
N GLN A 529 -23.07 -24.37 1.77
CA GLN A 529 -24.51 -24.62 1.63
C GLN A 529 -25.12 -25.19 2.91
N GLY A 530 -24.43 -26.13 3.57
CA GLY A 530 -24.83 -26.66 4.87
C GLY A 530 -24.94 -25.57 5.93
N LYS A 531 -23.95 -24.66 6.01
CA LYS A 531 -23.96 -23.52 6.92
C LYS A 531 -25.09 -22.54 6.61
N LEU A 532 -25.38 -22.25 5.34
CA LEU A 532 -26.53 -21.43 4.93
C LEU A 532 -27.86 -22.03 5.40
N LEU A 533 -28.05 -23.34 5.21
CA LEU A 533 -29.24 -24.03 5.68
C LEU A 533 -29.33 -24.06 7.21
N PHE A 534 -28.19 -24.22 7.89
CA PHE A 534 -28.11 -24.12 9.34
C PHE A 534 -28.56 -22.72 9.79
N ARG A 535 -28.07 -21.64 9.18
CA ARG A 535 -28.57 -20.27 9.47
C ARG A 535 -30.10 -20.24 9.37
N MET A 536 -30.69 -20.80 8.33
CA MET A 536 -32.15 -20.79 8.12
C MET A 536 -32.95 -21.65 9.11
N GLY A 537 -32.31 -22.43 9.98
CA GLY A 537 -32.97 -23.38 10.88
C GLY A 537 -33.29 -24.73 10.23
N ASN A 538 -32.84 -24.96 9.00
CA ASN A 538 -33.07 -26.20 8.25
C ASN A 538 -32.00 -27.24 8.62
N LEU A 539 -32.00 -27.67 9.88
CA LEU A 539 -30.93 -28.50 10.46
C LEU A 539 -30.77 -29.86 9.76
N LYS A 540 -31.88 -30.49 9.32
CA LYS A 540 -31.83 -31.81 8.67
C LYS A 540 -31.14 -31.74 7.31
N GLU A 541 -31.51 -30.75 6.51
CA GLU A 541 -30.91 -30.50 5.21
C GLU A 541 -29.45 -30.06 5.38
N ALA A 542 -29.15 -29.22 6.37
CA ALA A 542 -27.79 -28.82 6.71
C ALA A 542 -26.89 -30.04 7.00
N ILE A 543 -27.34 -30.98 7.84
CA ILE A 543 -26.63 -32.23 8.14
C ILE A 543 -26.35 -33.03 6.87
N SER A 544 -27.33 -33.15 5.96
CA SER A 544 -27.13 -33.86 4.70
C SER A 544 -26.06 -33.22 3.80
N PHE A 545 -25.95 -31.90 3.80
CA PHE A 545 -24.89 -31.19 3.07
C PHE A 545 -23.52 -31.31 3.75
N PHE A 546 -23.47 -31.27 5.08
CA PHE A 546 -22.24 -31.55 5.83
C PHE A 546 -21.74 -32.99 5.58
N ASP A 547 -22.65 -33.97 5.52
CA ASP A 547 -22.32 -35.35 5.17
C ASP A 547 -21.72 -35.48 3.76
N GLN A 548 -22.31 -34.80 2.79
CA GLN A 548 -21.81 -34.80 1.40
C GLN A 548 -20.47 -34.08 1.26
N SER A 549 -20.27 -33.01 2.02
CA SER A 549 -19.00 -32.30 2.06
C SER A 549 -17.88 -33.18 2.63
N GLY A 550 -18.16 -33.90 3.72
CA GLY A 550 -17.15 -34.68 4.44
C GLY A 550 -16.13 -33.85 5.22
N LEU A 551 -16.22 -32.51 5.16
CA LEU A 551 -15.44 -31.59 5.97
C LEU A 551 -15.96 -31.57 7.41
N ALA A 552 -15.04 -31.39 8.35
CA ALA A 552 -15.33 -31.40 9.78
C ALA A 552 -15.17 -30.02 10.41
N HIS A 553 -15.51 -28.92 9.72
CA HIS A 553 -15.36 -27.59 10.33
C HIS A 553 -16.42 -27.30 11.39
N GLY A 554 -16.02 -26.48 12.35
CA GLY A 554 -16.77 -26.11 13.53
C GLY A 554 -16.00 -25.07 14.33
N ALA A 555 -16.22 -25.06 15.65
CA ALA A 555 -15.63 -24.08 16.55
C ALA A 555 -15.14 -24.77 17.84
N SER A 556 -14.12 -24.17 18.44
CA SER A 556 -13.79 -24.39 19.85
C SER A 556 -14.66 -23.44 20.69
N GLY A 557 -15.18 -23.92 21.82
CA GLY A 557 -16.13 -23.19 22.67
C GLY A 557 -17.35 -24.04 22.99
N ASP A 558 -18.12 -23.69 24.04
CA ASP A 558 -19.38 -24.39 24.36
C ASP A 558 -20.56 -23.71 23.65
N PRO A 559 -21.15 -24.31 22.59
CA PRO A 559 -22.31 -23.73 21.93
C PRO A 559 -23.51 -23.64 22.88
N PHE A 560 -23.60 -24.49 23.90
CA PHE A 560 -24.73 -24.53 24.83
C PHE A 560 -24.51 -23.72 26.10
N GLY A 561 -23.34 -23.09 26.24
CA GLY A 561 -22.93 -22.29 27.38
C GLY A 561 -23.77 -21.01 27.55
N THR A 562 -23.74 -20.43 28.74
CA THR A 562 -24.37 -19.13 29.02
C THR A 562 -23.33 -18.18 29.59
N HIS A 563 -23.12 -17.05 28.93
CA HIS A 563 -22.24 -15.99 29.41
C HIS A 563 -23.06 -14.75 29.76
N ILE A 564 -22.80 -14.16 30.93
CA ILE A 564 -23.42 -12.89 31.31
C ILE A 564 -22.86 -11.77 30.42
N ASN A 565 -21.54 -11.72 30.29
CA ASN A 565 -20.82 -10.83 29.38
C ASN A 565 -20.48 -11.59 28.10
N ASP A 566 -20.84 -11.03 26.94
CA ASP A 566 -20.47 -11.63 25.66
C ASP A 566 -18.97 -11.58 25.47
N CYS A 567 -18.39 -12.72 25.09
CA CYS A 567 -16.99 -12.79 24.74
C CYS A 567 -16.83 -13.63 23.50
N VAL A 568 -16.21 -13.05 22.46
CA VAL A 568 -16.11 -13.70 21.16
C VAL A 568 -14.72 -14.29 20.89
N THR A 569 -13.73 -13.88 21.68
CA THR A 569 -12.34 -14.35 21.62
C THR A 569 -11.85 -14.91 22.95
N CYS A 570 -12.74 -15.21 23.89
CA CYS A 570 -12.33 -15.82 25.15
C CYS A 570 -11.80 -17.23 24.85
N GLU A 571 -10.53 -17.46 25.19
CA GLU A 571 -9.93 -18.79 25.20
C GLU A 571 -10.57 -19.59 26.33
N GLU A 572 -11.64 -20.32 26.01
CA GLU A 572 -12.14 -21.36 26.89
C GLU A 572 -11.61 -22.71 26.38
N ASP A 573 -11.00 -23.50 27.29
CA ASP A 573 -10.53 -24.88 27.04
C ASP A 573 -11.72 -25.83 26.79
N HIS A 574 -12.43 -25.62 25.69
CA HIS A 574 -13.56 -26.43 25.26
C HIS A 574 -13.18 -27.32 24.09
N GLU A 575 -13.75 -28.52 24.09
CA GLU A 575 -13.57 -29.50 23.02
C GLU A 575 -14.12 -28.93 21.70
N TYR A 576 -13.39 -29.18 20.61
CA TYR A 576 -13.81 -28.78 19.28
C TYR A 576 -15.08 -29.52 18.87
N VAL A 577 -16.14 -28.79 18.53
CA VAL A 577 -17.41 -29.37 18.07
C VAL A 577 -17.57 -29.09 16.59
N THR A 578 -17.90 -30.11 15.79
CA THR A 578 -18.17 -29.91 14.35
C THR A 578 -19.56 -29.30 14.14
N SER A 579 -19.73 -28.55 13.05
CA SER A 579 -21.04 -27.95 12.71
C SER A 579 -22.13 -29.00 12.51
N LYS A 580 -21.76 -30.18 11.98
CA LYS A 580 -22.64 -31.33 11.85
C LYS A 580 -23.07 -31.88 13.20
N ASP A 581 -22.13 -32.13 14.10
CA ASP A 581 -22.43 -32.71 15.42
C ASP A 581 -23.29 -31.77 16.25
N LEU A 582 -23.02 -30.46 16.17
CA LEU A 582 -23.88 -29.44 16.78
C LEU A 582 -25.30 -29.50 16.22
N ALA A 583 -25.47 -29.47 14.90
CA ALA A 583 -26.79 -29.54 14.26
C ALA A 583 -27.55 -30.83 14.63
N MET A 584 -26.86 -31.98 14.70
CA MET A 584 -27.44 -33.26 15.14
C MET A 584 -27.91 -33.19 16.60
N LYS A 585 -27.08 -32.62 17.48
CA LYS A 585 -27.39 -32.48 18.91
C LYS A 585 -28.55 -31.52 19.16
N MET A 586 -28.61 -30.41 18.41
CA MET A 586 -29.75 -29.49 18.44
C MET A 586 -31.05 -30.18 17.98
N LEU A 587 -31.01 -30.95 16.90
CA LEU A 587 -32.19 -31.69 16.42
C LEU A 587 -32.67 -32.74 17.44
N ASP A 588 -31.74 -33.41 18.13
CA ASP A 588 -32.07 -34.31 19.23
C ASP A 588 -32.73 -33.57 20.41
N TYR A 589 -32.21 -32.40 20.79
CA TYR A 589 -32.81 -31.56 21.82
C TYR A 589 -34.21 -31.04 21.44
N GLU A 590 -34.45 -30.69 20.18
CA GLU A 590 -35.79 -30.33 19.70
C GLU A 590 -36.79 -31.49 19.87
N LYS A 591 -36.34 -32.71 19.55
CA LYS A 591 -37.15 -33.92 19.72
C LYS A 591 -37.41 -34.22 21.20
N ARG A 592 -36.39 -34.14 22.06
CA ARG A 592 -36.52 -34.42 23.50
C ARG A 592 -37.35 -33.36 24.22
N ALA A 593 -37.25 -32.08 23.84
CA ALA A 593 -38.08 -31.02 24.40
C ALA A 593 -39.58 -31.29 24.21
N THR A 594 -39.95 -31.96 23.12
CA THR A 594 -41.34 -32.36 22.83
C THR A 594 -41.74 -33.63 23.58
N ASN A 595 -40.84 -34.61 23.65
CA ASN A 595 -41.13 -35.94 24.20
C ASN A 595 -40.93 -36.07 25.72
N GLU A 596 -40.19 -35.15 26.35
CA GLU A 596 -39.87 -35.14 27.78
C GLU A 596 -40.33 -33.82 28.44
N PRO A 597 -41.65 -33.61 28.66
CA PRO A 597 -42.17 -32.33 29.16
C PRO A 597 -41.56 -31.86 30.49
N GLY A 598 -41.13 -32.80 31.35
CA GLY A 598 -40.49 -32.49 32.63
C GLY A 598 -39.08 -31.89 32.50
N LYS A 599 -38.42 -32.03 31.35
CA LYS A 599 -37.09 -31.47 31.03
C LYS A 599 -37.12 -30.48 29.87
N ALA A 600 -38.30 -30.19 29.33
CA ALA A 600 -38.46 -29.31 28.17
C ALA A 600 -37.85 -27.92 28.40
N THR A 601 -37.95 -27.40 29.62
CA THR A 601 -37.32 -26.14 30.04
C THR A 601 -35.83 -26.11 29.76
N ASP A 602 -35.09 -27.16 30.15
CA ASP A 602 -33.64 -27.24 30.00
C ASP A 602 -33.26 -27.38 28.52
N TYR A 603 -33.95 -28.26 27.79
CA TYR A 603 -33.68 -28.44 26.35
C TYR A 603 -33.94 -27.17 25.53
N TYR A 604 -35.04 -26.46 25.79
CA TYR A 604 -35.32 -25.19 25.11
C TYR A 604 -34.30 -24.11 25.47
N PHE A 605 -33.81 -24.08 26.72
CA PHE A 605 -32.79 -23.12 27.11
C PHE A 605 -31.44 -23.41 26.45
N LEU A 606 -31.02 -24.67 26.40
CA LEU A 606 -29.82 -25.11 25.69
C LEU A 606 -29.91 -24.80 24.19
N LEU A 607 -31.07 -25.01 23.57
CA LEU A 607 -31.30 -24.60 22.17
C LEU A 607 -31.20 -23.09 21.98
N GLY A 608 -31.74 -22.30 22.92
CA GLY A 608 -31.60 -20.85 22.92
C GLY A 608 -30.13 -20.41 22.94
N ASN A 609 -29.32 -21.03 23.81
CA ASN A 609 -27.88 -20.78 23.90
C ASN A 609 -27.15 -21.17 22.62
N ALA A 610 -27.41 -22.35 22.07
CA ALA A 610 -26.80 -22.80 20.82
C ALA A 610 -27.05 -21.82 19.68
N TRP A 611 -28.29 -21.37 19.51
CA TRP A 611 -28.62 -20.37 18.51
C TRP A 611 -27.95 -19.02 18.78
N TYR A 612 -27.90 -18.56 20.03
CA TYR A 612 -27.26 -17.29 20.41
C TYR A 612 -25.75 -17.31 20.16
N ASN A 613 -25.07 -18.36 20.62
CA ASN A 613 -23.61 -18.47 20.55
C ASN A 613 -23.09 -18.68 19.12
N CYS A 614 -23.95 -19.14 18.21
CA CYS A 614 -23.68 -19.24 16.79
C CYS A 614 -23.88 -17.93 16.01
N THR A 615 -24.47 -16.89 16.61
CA THR A 615 -24.64 -15.59 15.95
C THR A 615 -23.33 -14.81 15.88
N LEU A 616 -23.33 -13.66 15.21
CA LEU A 616 -22.24 -12.68 15.18
C LEU A 616 -21.68 -12.31 16.58
N TYR A 617 -22.51 -12.41 17.62
CA TYR A 617 -22.21 -11.99 18.99
C TYR A 617 -21.60 -13.09 19.86
N GLY A 618 -21.65 -14.34 19.39
CA GLY A 618 -21.26 -15.50 20.17
C GLY A 618 -19.87 -16.05 19.84
N PRO A 619 -19.27 -16.85 20.74
CA PRO A 619 -17.93 -17.40 20.56
C PRO A 619 -17.85 -18.49 19.48
N THR A 620 -18.98 -19.08 19.07
CA THR A 620 -19.03 -20.21 18.14
C THR A 620 -19.66 -19.85 16.78
N TRP A 621 -19.55 -18.59 16.38
CA TRP A 621 -20.06 -18.01 15.13
C TRP A 621 -19.62 -18.77 13.86
N GLN A 622 -18.48 -19.45 13.92
CA GLN A 622 -17.90 -20.22 12.82
C GLN A 622 -18.80 -21.39 12.39
N HIS A 623 -19.73 -21.84 13.24
CA HIS A 623 -20.74 -22.83 12.84
C HIS A 623 -21.64 -22.33 11.71
N LEU A 624 -21.86 -21.02 11.64
CA LEU A 624 -22.74 -20.41 10.65
C LEU A 624 -21.95 -19.70 9.54
N ALA A 625 -20.72 -19.22 9.74
CA ALA A 625 -19.98 -18.47 8.72
C ALA A 625 -18.48 -18.81 8.66
N TYR A 626 -17.83 -18.47 7.54
CA TYR A 626 -16.36 -18.59 7.38
C TYR A 626 -15.64 -17.29 7.71
N THR A 627 -16.30 -16.15 7.52
CA THR A 627 -15.75 -14.82 7.81
C THR A 627 -16.65 -14.09 8.79
N ARG A 628 -16.02 -13.25 9.62
CA ARG A 628 -16.69 -12.35 10.56
C ARG A 628 -16.23 -10.93 10.24
N PRO A 629 -17.12 -10.00 9.88
CA PRO A 629 -16.74 -8.65 9.44
C PRO A 629 -16.11 -7.76 10.53
N ILE A 630 -15.97 -8.25 11.77
CA ILE A 630 -15.52 -7.47 12.94
C ILE A 630 -13.99 -7.42 13.07
N GLY A 631 -13.23 -8.14 12.25
CA GLY A 631 -11.77 -8.24 12.36
C GLY A 631 -10.98 -6.91 12.34
N ALA A 632 -11.57 -5.81 11.86
CA ALA A 632 -10.95 -4.48 11.84
C ALA A 632 -11.34 -3.56 13.02
N PHE A 633 -12.35 -3.93 13.82
CA PHE A 633 -12.92 -3.07 14.86
C PHE A 633 -12.98 -3.81 16.19
N GLY A 634 -12.34 -3.26 17.23
CA GLY A 634 -12.11 -3.91 18.52
C GLY A 634 -13.37 -4.33 19.29
N SER A 635 -14.54 -3.80 18.93
CA SER A 635 -15.85 -4.20 19.47
C SER A 635 -16.96 -4.07 18.42
N THR A 636 -18.12 -4.69 18.69
CA THR A 636 -19.33 -4.53 17.85
C THR A 636 -19.82 -3.09 17.84
N GLU A 637 -19.59 -2.33 18.92
CA GLU A 637 -19.92 -0.91 19.02
C GLU A 637 -19.02 -0.09 18.09
N ASP A 638 -17.70 -0.30 18.13
CA ASP A 638 -16.72 0.35 17.24
C ASP A 638 -16.99 0.07 15.75
N PHE A 639 -17.40 -1.16 15.41
CA PHE A 639 -17.78 -1.54 14.05
C PHE A 639 -18.92 -0.67 13.54
N PHE A 640 -19.98 -0.49 14.35
CA PHE A 640 -21.12 0.32 13.95
C PHE A 640 -20.85 1.82 14.05
N GLU A 641 -20.05 2.30 15.02
CA GLU A 641 -19.66 3.70 15.19
C GLU A 641 -18.93 4.27 13.96
N GLY A 642 -18.05 3.48 13.33
CA GLY A 642 -17.30 3.89 12.12
C GLY A 642 -18.16 4.21 10.89
N PHE A 643 -19.43 3.79 10.87
CA PHE A 643 -20.38 4.05 9.77
C PHE A 643 -21.42 5.13 10.10
N TRP A 644 -21.23 5.89 11.18
CA TRP A 644 -22.06 7.07 11.45
C TRP A 644 -21.45 8.32 10.80
N LYS A 645 -22.22 8.99 9.95
CA LYS A 645 -21.90 10.30 9.38
C LYS A 645 -23.07 11.26 9.63
N ASP A 646 -22.77 12.43 10.20
CA ASP A 646 -23.74 13.52 10.44
C ASP A 646 -25.02 13.10 11.20
N GLY A 647 -24.87 12.23 12.21
CA GLY A 647 -26.00 11.75 13.01
C GLY A 647 -26.93 10.78 12.27
N LYS A 648 -26.52 10.30 11.09
CA LYS A 648 -27.18 9.25 10.33
C LYS A 648 -26.24 8.07 10.18
N LEU A 649 -26.80 6.87 10.31
CA LEU A 649 -26.09 5.65 10.01
C LEU A 649 -26.05 5.47 8.50
N ASP A 650 -24.85 5.30 7.94
CA ASP A 650 -24.67 4.93 6.55
C ASP A 650 -25.11 3.47 6.38
N THR A 651 -26.42 3.24 6.36
CA THR A 651 -27.01 1.90 6.21
C THR A 651 -26.71 1.32 4.84
N ALA A 652 -26.49 2.18 3.83
CA ALA A 652 -25.80 1.81 2.60
C ALA A 652 -24.39 1.38 2.98
N GLY A 653 -23.51 2.25 3.50
CA GLY A 653 -22.17 1.96 4.02
C GLY A 653 -21.99 0.72 4.91
N ILE A 654 -23.01 0.29 5.67
CA ILE A 654 -23.06 -0.93 6.48
C ILE A 654 -23.56 -2.10 5.67
N ALA A 655 -24.65 -1.97 4.92
CA ALA A 655 -24.99 -2.94 3.88
C ALA A 655 -23.88 -3.02 2.82
N ILE A 656 -22.92 -2.09 2.84
CA ILE A 656 -21.76 -2.03 1.98
C ILE A 656 -20.58 -2.69 2.70
N ALA A 657 -20.26 -2.35 3.94
CA ALA A 657 -19.31 -3.12 4.74
C ALA A 657 -19.74 -4.58 4.97
N ILE A 658 -21.05 -4.87 4.87
CA ILE A 658 -21.67 -6.19 4.96
C ILE A 658 -22.01 -6.80 3.58
N MET A 659 -22.18 -6.02 2.49
CA MET A 659 -22.55 -6.51 1.12
C MET A 659 -21.81 -5.87 -0.08
N ASP A 660 -20.91 -4.92 0.12
CA ASP A 660 -20.14 -4.15 -0.87
C ASP A 660 -18.66 -4.43 -0.60
N ASN A 661 -18.01 -5.13 -1.51
CA ASN A 661 -17.81 -4.50 -2.78
C ASN A 661 -18.97 -4.77 -3.82
N GLN A 662 -19.74 -3.76 -4.24
CA GLN A 662 -21.10 -3.88 -4.81
C GLN A 662 -21.13 -4.20 -6.30
N THR A 663 -22.27 -4.75 -6.73
CA THR A 663 -23.11 -4.18 -7.80
C THR A 663 -24.57 -4.52 -7.49
N TYR A 664 -25.33 -3.62 -6.86
CA TYR A 664 -26.79 -3.61 -6.96
C TYR A 664 -27.32 -2.17 -6.91
N THR A 665 -28.23 -1.86 -7.82
CA THR A 665 -28.85 -0.55 -8.01
C THR A 665 -29.69 -0.14 -6.80
N TYR A 666 -29.41 1.06 -6.31
CA TYR A 666 -30.19 1.89 -5.39
C TYR A 666 -31.68 1.85 -5.75
N ASN A 667 -32.51 1.17 -4.96
CA ASN A 667 -33.95 1.45 -4.75
C ASN A 667 -34.64 0.49 -3.77
N ASP A 668 -34.02 -0.63 -3.40
CA ASP A 668 -34.54 -1.48 -2.32
C ASP A 668 -33.67 -1.29 -1.07
N THR A 669 -34.17 -0.57 -0.08
CA THR A 669 -33.69 -0.73 1.30
C THR A 669 -33.74 -2.23 1.63
N PRO A 670 -32.66 -2.89 2.08
CA PRO A 670 -32.77 -4.24 2.57
C PRO A 670 -33.64 -4.18 3.83
N GLU A 671 -34.93 -4.43 3.71
CA GLU A 671 -35.82 -4.55 4.87
C GLU A 671 -35.36 -5.67 5.81
N LYS A 672 -34.45 -6.56 5.36
CA LYS A 672 -33.79 -7.61 6.14
C LYS A 672 -32.38 -7.87 5.64
N LEU A 673 -31.40 -7.84 6.54
CA LEU A 673 -30.09 -8.48 6.32
C LEU A 673 -30.33 -9.98 6.05
N PRO A 674 -29.75 -10.57 4.98
CA PRO A 674 -30.02 -11.95 4.61
C PRO A 674 -29.33 -12.92 5.59
N GLY A 675 -30.08 -13.39 6.58
CA GLY A 675 -29.79 -14.63 7.30
C GLY A 675 -29.59 -14.46 8.82
N TYR A 676 -30.14 -15.43 9.57
CA TYR A 676 -30.07 -15.57 11.03
C TYR A 676 -28.64 -15.70 11.62
N PHE A 677 -27.58 -15.54 10.81
CA PHE A 677 -26.23 -15.38 11.32
C PHE A 677 -26.08 -14.05 12.08
N TYR A 678 -26.78 -13.01 11.61
CA TYR A 678 -26.68 -11.67 12.16
C TYR A 678 -27.70 -11.38 13.26
N ASP A 679 -28.86 -12.06 13.30
CA ASP A 679 -29.93 -11.78 14.26
C ASP A 679 -30.17 -12.89 15.32
N CYS A 680 -30.73 -12.51 16.47
CA CYS A 680 -31.02 -13.42 17.59
C CYS A 680 -32.45 -13.99 17.58
N THR A 681 -33.14 -14.04 16.42
CA THR A 681 -34.57 -14.42 16.33
C THR A 681 -34.82 -15.84 16.82
N LYS A 682 -34.02 -16.81 16.34
CA LYS A 682 -34.14 -18.23 16.74
C LYS A 682 -33.83 -18.43 18.22
N ALA A 683 -32.78 -17.78 18.72
CA ALA A 683 -32.43 -17.80 20.14
C ALA A 683 -33.60 -17.28 21.01
N SER A 684 -34.17 -16.12 20.63
CA SER A 684 -35.31 -15.52 21.31
C SER A 684 -36.56 -16.43 21.32
N GLU A 685 -36.83 -17.12 20.21
CA GLU A 685 -37.93 -18.10 20.14
C GLU A 685 -37.76 -19.20 21.19
N TYR A 686 -36.56 -19.76 21.29
CA TYR A 686 -36.25 -20.84 22.23
C TYR A 686 -36.22 -20.38 23.69
N TYR A 687 -35.68 -19.20 24.00
CA TYR A 687 -35.74 -18.64 25.34
C TYR A 687 -37.19 -18.36 25.80
N ARG A 688 -38.07 -17.91 24.89
CA ARG A 688 -39.51 -17.77 25.20
C ARG A 688 -40.17 -19.12 25.50
N LYS A 689 -39.84 -20.17 24.74
CA LYS A 689 -40.33 -21.55 25.01
C LYS A 689 -39.84 -22.05 26.38
N ALA A 690 -38.56 -21.86 26.68
CA ALA A 690 -37.96 -22.23 27.98
C ALA A 690 -38.63 -21.49 29.15
N MET A 691 -38.79 -20.18 29.03
CA MET A 691 -39.46 -19.34 30.04
C MET A 691 -40.92 -19.78 30.27
N LYS A 692 -41.64 -20.13 29.21
CA LYS A 692 -43.04 -20.59 29.29
C LYS A 692 -43.16 -21.98 29.93
N ALA A 693 -42.21 -22.87 29.66
CA ALA A 693 -42.17 -24.23 30.22
C ALA A 693 -41.78 -24.26 31.71
N SER A 694 -40.99 -23.28 32.16
CA SER A 694 -40.53 -23.22 33.55
C SER A 694 -41.60 -22.75 34.54
N LYS A 695 -41.53 -23.27 35.77
CA LYS A 695 -42.24 -22.73 36.94
C LYS A 695 -41.30 -22.02 37.92
N ASP A 696 -39.99 -22.18 37.76
CA ASP A 696 -38.98 -21.58 38.61
C ASP A 696 -38.76 -20.11 38.24
N ILE A 697 -38.87 -19.22 39.24
CA ILE A 697 -38.72 -17.78 39.08
C ILE A 697 -37.26 -17.39 38.79
N GLU A 698 -36.28 -18.10 39.36
CA GLU A 698 -34.85 -17.87 39.09
C GLU A 698 -34.53 -18.20 37.63
N PHE A 699 -35.01 -19.35 37.15
CA PHE A 699 -34.83 -19.75 35.75
C PHE A 699 -35.54 -18.80 34.77
N LYS A 700 -36.73 -18.29 35.13
CA LYS A 700 -37.42 -17.28 34.32
C LYS A 700 -36.65 -15.96 34.28
N ALA A 701 -36.02 -15.55 35.37
CA ALA A 701 -35.13 -14.40 35.38
C ALA A 701 -33.96 -14.60 34.40
N LYS A 702 -33.33 -15.79 34.42
CA LYS A 702 -32.27 -16.17 33.47
C LYS A 702 -32.72 -16.09 32.01
N CYS A 703 -33.88 -16.68 31.68
CA CYS A 703 -34.43 -16.60 30.33
C CYS A 703 -34.75 -15.15 29.92
N THR A 704 -35.26 -14.34 30.84
CA THR A 704 -35.61 -12.93 30.60
C THR A 704 -34.36 -12.09 30.31
N PHE A 705 -33.26 -12.35 31.01
CA PHE A 705 -31.98 -11.70 30.71
C PHE A 705 -31.44 -12.09 29.33
N MET A 706 -31.48 -13.37 28.96
CA MET A 706 -31.05 -13.78 27.61
C MET A 706 -31.94 -13.18 26.51
N LEU A 707 -33.24 -13.03 26.76
CA LEU A 707 -34.14 -12.29 25.87
C LEU A 707 -33.80 -10.80 25.78
N ALA A 708 -33.38 -10.18 26.89
CA ALA A 708 -32.91 -8.79 26.89
C ALA A 708 -31.64 -8.61 26.07
N LYS A 709 -30.68 -9.55 26.14
CA LYS A 709 -29.49 -9.55 25.28
C LYS A 709 -29.87 -9.66 23.80
N CYS A 710 -30.82 -10.53 23.46
CA CYS A 710 -31.32 -10.64 22.09
C CYS A 710 -31.98 -9.35 21.59
N GLU A 711 -32.79 -8.69 22.44
CA GLU A 711 -33.45 -7.40 22.14
C GLU A 711 -32.41 -6.28 21.95
N GLU A 712 -31.36 -6.26 22.77
CA GLU A 712 -30.24 -5.31 22.67
C GLU A 712 -29.43 -5.52 21.38
N ASN A 713 -29.12 -6.77 21.01
CA ASN A 713 -28.46 -7.10 19.75
C ASN A 713 -29.31 -6.72 18.52
N GLU A 714 -30.63 -6.96 18.60
CA GLU A 714 -31.57 -6.52 17.58
C GLU A 714 -31.61 -4.98 17.44
N ARG A 715 -31.46 -4.24 18.55
CA ARG A 715 -31.32 -2.77 18.54
C ARG A 715 -30.10 -2.33 17.74
N TYR A 716 -28.95 -2.98 17.93
CA TYR A 716 -27.73 -2.69 17.16
C TYR A 716 -27.94 -2.89 15.65
N LEU A 717 -28.68 -3.94 15.26
CA LEU A 717 -28.94 -4.25 13.84
C LEU A 717 -29.99 -3.35 13.18
N LYS A 718 -31.02 -2.91 13.93
CA LYS A 718 -32.23 -2.30 13.35
C LYS A 718 -32.38 -0.79 13.51
N ARG A 719 -31.55 -0.12 14.33
CA ARG A 719 -31.94 1.12 15.06
C ARG A 719 -32.91 2.05 14.31
N ALA A 720 -34.18 1.91 14.68
CA ALA A 720 -35.25 2.80 14.29
C ALA A 720 -35.27 4.04 15.20
N LEU A 721 -35.14 5.22 14.60
CA LEU A 721 -35.81 6.49 14.95
C LEU A 721 -35.46 7.19 16.29
N PRO A 722 -35.65 8.52 16.36
CA PRO A 722 -35.50 9.29 17.60
C PRO A 722 -36.43 8.76 18.70
N GLY A 723 -35.88 8.36 19.86
CA GLY A 723 -36.65 7.91 21.04
C GLY A 723 -36.18 6.61 21.74
N THR A 724 -35.17 5.92 21.21
CA THR A 724 -34.67 4.62 21.74
C THR A 724 -33.63 4.77 22.86
N ALA A 725 -33.95 5.44 23.96
CA ALA A 725 -33.11 5.38 25.16
C ALA A 725 -33.21 3.98 25.79
N LEU A 726 -32.16 3.52 26.49
CA LEU A 726 -32.13 2.24 27.21
C LEU A 726 -33.41 2.00 28.05
N GLY A 727 -34.09 3.05 28.51
CA GLY A 727 -35.37 3.02 29.21
C GLY A 727 -36.58 2.43 28.47
N SER A 728 -36.53 2.12 27.17
CA SER A 728 -37.65 1.52 26.41
C SER A 728 -37.58 -0.01 26.22
N HIS A 729 -36.58 -0.70 26.77
CA HIS A 729 -36.40 -2.15 26.58
C HIS A 729 -37.43 -3.00 27.35
N THR A 730 -38.10 -3.90 26.64
CA THR A 730 -39.16 -4.75 27.18
C THR A 730 -38.61 -5.72 28.23
N TYR A 731 -37.52 -6.42 27.90
CA TYR A 731 -37.02 -7.50 28.73
C TYR A 731 -36.10 -7.03 29.86
N TYR A 732 -35.32 -5.95 29.68
CA TYR A 732 -34.64 -5.32 30.83
C TYR A 732 -35.66 -4.74 31.82
N GLY A 733 -36.74 -4.13 31.33
CA GLY A 733 -37.86 -3.69 32.16
C GLY A 733 -38.49 -4.83 32.93
N LYS A 734 -38.80 -5.94 32.26
CA LYS A 734 -39.37 -7.14 32.88
C LYS A 734 -38.42 -7.77 33.91
N LEU A 735 -37.12 -7.83 33.60
CA LEU A 735 -36.08 -8.33 34.49
C LEU A 735 -36.03 -7.51 35.79
N TYR A 736 -36.09 -6.18 35.67
CA TYR A 736 -36.15 -5.26 36.81
C TYR A 736 -37.46 -5.41 37.61
N SER A 737 -38.62 -5.31 36.95
CA SER A 737 -39.92 -5.19 37.64
C SER A 737 -40.47 -6.51 38.18
N GLU A 738 -40.32 -7.61 37.45
CA GLU A 738 -40.89 -8.92 37.82
C GLU A 738 -39.88 -9.81 38.54
N TYR A 739 -38.58 -9.64 38.24
CA TYR A 739 -37.53 -10.54 38.71
C TYR A 739 -36.44 -9.85 39.54
N GLY A 740 -36.59 -8.57 39.91
CA GLY A 740 -35.58 -7.81 40.66
C GLY A 740 -35.22 -8.34 42.06
N LYS A 741 -35.95 -9.34 42.57
CA LYS A 741 -35.70 -10.01 43.87
C LYS A 741 -35.03 -11.38 43.75
N THR A 742 -34.75 -11.85 42.54
CA THR A 742 -34.13 -13.16 42.31
C THR A 742 -32.63 -13.09 42.61
N LYS A 743 -32.03 -14.23 42.97
CA LYS A 743 -30.58 -14.34 43.13
C LYS A 743 -29.87 -14.08 41.81
N PHE A 744 -30.41 -14.59 40.72
CA PHE A 744 -29.88 -14.34 39.38
C PHE A 744 -29.83 -12.85 39.03
N TYR A 745 -30.85 -12.07 39.39
CA TYR A 745 -30.82 -10.61 39.19
C TYR A 745 -29.71 -9.94 40.00
N ALA A 746 -29.52 -10.34 41.25
CA ALA A 746 -28.47 -9.81 42.12
C ALA A 746 -27.05 -10.10 41.61
N GLU A 747 -26.87 -11.19 40.88
CA GLU A 747 -25.63 -11.55 40.19
C GLU A 747 -25.45 -10.70 38.91
N VAL A 748 -26.43 -10.70 38.01
CA VAL A 748 -26.33 -10.02 36.72
C VAL A 748 -26.15 -8.51 36.87
N ILE A 749 -26.78 -7.87 37.85
CA ILE A 749 -26.61 -6.43 38.07
C ILE A 749 -25.18 -6.05 38.50
N GLN A 750 -24.39 -6.98 39.04
CA GLN A 750 -22.98 -6.71 39.35
C GLN A 750 -22.12 -6.80 38.10
N GLU A 751 -22.45 -7.72 37.20
CA GLU A 751 -21.64 -8.10 36.04
C GLU A 751 -21.98 -7.32 34.76
N CYS A 752 -23.25 -6.92 34.58
CA CYS A 752 -23.74 -6.32 33.33
C CYS A 752 -24.02 -4.82 33.47
N SER A 753 -23.27 -3.98 32.73
CA SER A 753 -23.45 -2.52 32.71
C SER A 753 -24.84 -2.10 32.22
N TYR A 754 -25.42 -2.76 31.21
CA TYR A 754 -26.75 -2.44 30.68
C TYR A 754 -27.85 -2.58 31.75
N VAL A 755 -27.78 -3.62 32.59
CA VAL A 755 -28.76 -3.83 33.67
C VAL A 755 -28.61 -2.75 34.76
N ARG A 756 -27.38 -2.36 35.10
CA ARG A 756 -27.11 -1.23 36.01
C ARG A 756 -27.65 0.08 35.46
N ASN A 757 -27.29 0.42 34.24
CA ASN A 757 -27.71 1.65 33.57
C ASN A 757 -29.24 1.72 33.44
N TYR A 758 -29.90 0.60 33.13
CA TYR A 758 -31.37 0.56 33.06
C TYR A 758 -32.02 0.86 34.42
N LYS A 759 -31.49 0.28 35.50
CA LYS A 759 -31.96 0.56 36.87
C LYS A 759 -31.77 2.03 37.23
N GLU A 760 -30.59 2.59 37.01
CA GLU A 760 -30.28 3.99 37.33
C GLU A 760 -31.22 4.97 36.58
N LEU A 761 -31.47 4.72 35.29
CA LEU A 761 -32.41 5.52 34.49
C LEU A 761 -33.86 5.47 35.00
N ARG A 762 -34.28 4.38 35.66
CA ARG A 762 -35.61 4.21 36.25
C ARG A 762 -35.72 4.74 37.67
N GLU A 763 -34.60 4.98 38.35
CA GLU A 763 -34.58 5.57 39.70
C GLU A 763 -34.46 7.11 39.65
N VAL A 764 -34.01 7.67 38.52
CA VAL A 764 -33.88 9.13 38.29
C VAL A 764 -35.13 9.76 37.66
N ASN A 765 -35.99 8.98 37.02
CA ASN A 765 -37.31 9.38 36.48
C ASN A 765 -38.43 8.85 37.35
#